data_AF-A0A9W6GRV6-F1
#
_entry.id   AF-A0A9W6GRV6-F1
#
_cell.length_a   1.000
_cell.length_b   1.000
_cell.length_c   1.000
_cell.angle_alpha   90.00
_cell.angle_beta   90.00
_cell.angle_gamma   90.00
#
_symmetry.space_group_name_H-M   'P 1'
#
loop_
_entity.id
_entity.type
_entity.pdbx_description
1 polymer ?
#
loop_
_entity_poly.entity_id
_entity_poly.type
_entity_poly.pdbx_seq_one_letter_code
_entity_poly.pdbx_strand_id
1 'polypeptide(L)'
;MRKSYLSSISVVAMSVALPAFAQQSLPTIEIGATPLRSAPRATPRPTAAPVQPAPGAASRSAPAPAVRVASPAPAPAPYVSPLVTYQVPASVHVVSDKEIANSRKFNIGDALQRTAPGVTINDIGGNPNFPEVDYRGFNASPYAGVPQGLAVFQNGVRINEMWGDTVNWDLIPSVAIDRVAIETGNPLYGLNAIGGAIVLDMKNGFTWQGAELDVRAGSFNRRQGAFQFGRQIGDFALYGAGEAMGDSGYRYFSGSQIKRFYGDLGWRGDNGAEVHANVTLGSNRFGASGPAPMEVVAANKSATYTTPQTYKNQVAMVDLNGQVQVSPTTKLLGDIHYRAYNQARVDGNTTEFECENGEAFCETGDGGATSIPNFFGANLSEYSAGPALGALDRTWTRISTLGFTGQLNNTDRILDLPNKFTLGVNLEHGWTGFQANEELGIVNPDFTVTGFNYFPHEPAAGISPVNLKVANYYLGGYALDSLDLTDRLTATGGFRYNFASVQMYDLTGGPLTTTHQFGHFNPMGGLTYKLTPQISAFGSYSVANRAPTPLELGCSDPERPCLIDSFMVADPPLKQVTSNTTDLGVRGGFRPAELLPDILGAFPGTLQWSAGIYRTNVFDDIFSIPSQVVGRGYFTNAGNTVRQGVELSARYSGERLSAYVNYTLTNAYFNSTALLGSPNNPAAIAAGSTSILVYPGAMLPAIAPHRFKAGVDYAVTPKWKVGGDLVYASGPYLGGDWANQFGTLSPYALLNLRTSYDVTPHLQLYALIENATNTRARSFGTFFETNAINFVNFYNPKMVSVGPPTAFYGGMKWSFGAEPGDWMALAPDAQSRPQGEAPAAPRKWAGLYAGLNAGYAFGATTGVSVYPAGYGDQYAALWNDKIVVEDPAEANATWWRLFQPGVAAGANGGFAQVNRSGFVGGGQIGWNYQDASNVVLGVEADFQGATLRGKGSYQNGVSETAGYVDKEEDGLETLLLTRQALGVGSISTGANWLGTLRGRLGYAFTDSLFAYGTGGLAYGDVYASAAHLNVSNIQRETQDGLAWTYANPAASGAANYSGVRAGWSGGGGVEWMFANNWSVKAEGIYYNLGTVDLVSSPMATLCSGQAKSGNSACARGVASATDLKSGALLWVASPLAKVQFDGIMVRAGLNYHLNWGADIFN
;
A
#
# COMPACT_ATOMS: atom_id res chain seq x y z
N MET A 1 4.74 51.06 12.66
CA MET A 1 5.13 50.97 14.09
C MET A 1 4.85 49.55 14.57
N ARG A 2 5.56 49.10 15.62
CA ARG A 2 5.15 48.24 16.78
C ARG A 2 3.85 47.40 16.62
N LYS A 3 3.78 46.11 17.02
CA LYS A 3 4.70 45.31 17.86
C LYS A 3 4.50 43.78 17.67
N SER A 4 5.53 43.03 18.08
CA SER A 4 5.62 41.62 18.52
C SER A 4 4.33 40.97 19.10
N TYR A 5 4.13 39.65 19.04
CA TYR A 5 5.08 38.60 19.50
C TYR A 5 5.12 37.27 18.74
N LEU A 6 6.29 36.61 18.84
CA LEU A 6 6.55 35.19 18.65
C LEU A 6 7.13 34.65 19.97
N SER A 7 6.70 33.46 20.43
CA SER A 7 7.39 32.71 21.48
C SER A 7 6.94 31.25 21.59
N SER A 8 7.91 30.34 21.67
CA SER A 8 7.84 28.99 22.26
C SER A 8 6.67 28.05 21.87
N ILE A 9 6.92 27.17 20.90
CA ILE A 9 6.46 25.77 21.00
C ILE A 9 7.56 25.01 21.75
N SER A 10 7.20 24.34 22.85
CA SER A 10 8.09 23.45 23.60
C SER A 10 7.67 22.00 23.40
N VAL A 11 8.64 21.09 23.39
CA VAL A 11 8.43 19.64 23.30
C VAL A 11 8.11 19.07 24.70
N VAL A 12 7.50 17.87 24.74
CA VAL A 12 7.17 17.05 25.92
C VAL A 12 5.91 17.47 26.69
N ALA A 13 4.83 16.69 26.54
CA ALA A 13 4.25 15.89 27.63
C ALA A 13 3.14 14.96 27.11
N MET A 14 3.08 13.72 27.61
CA MET A 14 1.85 12.93 27.62
C MET A 14 0.94 13.44 28.74
N SER A 15 -0.35 13.66 28.48
CA SER A 15 -1.37 13.70 29.53
C SER A 15 -2.74 13.33 28.97
N VAL A 16 -3.41 12.36 29.62
CA VAL A 16 -4.78 11.97 29.33
C VAL A 16 -5.74 12.95 30.03
N ALA A 17 -6.80 13.35 29.34
CA ALA A 17 -7.85 14.20 29.91
C ALA A 17 -9.24 13.57 29.65
N LEU A 18 -9.80 12.92 30.67
CA LEU A 18 -11.21 12.57 30.75
C LEU A 18 -11.98 13.71 31.45
N PRO A 19 -13.23 14.01 31.04
CA PRO A 19 -14.08 14.96 31.75
C PRO A 19 -14.57 14.38 33.09
N ALA A 20 -14.71 15.23 34.11
CA ALA A 20 -15.02 14.82 35.48
C ALA A 20 -16.51 14.99 35.86
N PHE A 21 -16.95 14.22 36.86
CA PHE A 21 -18.20 14.44 37.62
C PHE A 21 -17.91 14.61 39.13
N ALA A 22 -18.89 15.09 39.89
CA ALA A 22 -18.65 15.92 41.07
C ALA A 22 -18.56 15.20 42.45
N GLN A 23 -17.40 15.36 43.10
CA GLN A 23 -17.23 15.95 44.44
C GLN A 23 -18.27 15.71 45.57
N GLN A 24 -17.85 14.98 46.61
CA GLN A 24 -18.25 15.17 48.03
C GLN A 24 -17.01 14.98 48.95
N SER A 25 -17.11 15.27 50.27
CA SER A 25 -16.03 16.00 50.98
C SER A 25 -15.59 15.51 52.39
N LEU A 26 -14.26 15.64 52.64
CA LEU A 26 -13.56 15.87 53.94
C LEU A 26 -13.47 14.71 54.96
N PRO A 27 -12.56 14.74 55.98
CA PRO A 27 -11.67 15.83 56.43
C PRO A 27 -10.13 15.52 56.48
N THR A 28 -9.35 16.46 57.06
CA THR A 28 -7.87 16.59 56.99
C THR A 28 -7.17 16.49 58.36
N ILE A 29 -5.89 16.04 58.41
CA ILE A 29 -4.90 16.28 59.50
C ILE A 29 -3.50 16.57 58.88
N GLU A 30 -2.61 17.32 59.55
CA GLU A 30 -1.41 17.98 58.97
C GLU A 30 -0.02 17.60 59.57
N ILE A 31 1.00 17.62 58.69
CA ILE A 31 2.40 18.18 58.81
C ILE A 31 3.36 17.74 59.96
N GLY A 32 4.65 17.44 59.64
CA GLY A 32 5.72 17.36 60.67
C GLY A 32 7.18 16.94 60.30
N ALA A 33 7.98 17.84 59.68
CA ALA A 33 9.45 18.06 59.73
C ALA A 33 10.58 16.98 59.92
N THR A 34 11.75 17.26 59.31
CA THR A 34 13.12 16.68 59.49
C THR A 34 13.99 17.54 60.48
N PRO A 35 15.35 17.42 60.69
CA PRO A 35 16.42 16.47 60.25
C PRO A 35 17.44 16.05 61.38
N LEU A 36 18.62 15.43 61.06
CA LEU A 36 19.97 15.70 61.68
C LEU A 36 21.18 14.93 61.05
N ARG A 37 22.44 15.23 61.47
CA ARG A 37 23.77 14.75 60.93
C ARG A 37 24.88 14.66 62.02
N SER A 38 25.94 13.83 61.86
CA SER A 38 27.39 14.09 62.20
C SER A 38 28.36 12.87 62.06
N ALA A 39 29.71 13.08 62.13
CA ALA A 39 30.87 12.13 61.98
C ALA A 39 32.20 12.83 62.46
N PRO A 40 33.51 12.45 62.19
CA PRO A 40 34.15 11.27 61.51
C PRO A 40 35.57 10.75 62.02
N ARG A 41 36.06 9.60 61.49
CA ARG A 41 37.45 9.22 60.99
C ARG A 41 38.77 9.35 61.82
N ALA A 42 39.67 8.33 61.73
CA ALA A 42 41.16 8.42 61.85
C ALA A 42 41.97 7.19 61.26
N THR A 43 43.31 7.27 61.06
CA THR A 43 44.23 6.24 60.47
C THR A 43 45.73 6.40 60.87
N PRO A 44 46.62 5.37 60.81
CA PRO A 44 47.89 5.46 60.00
C PRO A 44 48.48 4.12 59.44
N ARG A 45 49.76 4.11 58.98
CA ARG A 45 50.53 3.07 58.18
C ARG A 45 52.07 3.33 58.34
N PRO A 46 53.08 2.68 57.66
CA PRO A 46 53.28 1.35 57.00
C PRO A 46 54.62 0.60 57.37
N THR A 47 54.93 -0.60 56.80
CA THR A 47 56.22 -1.03 56.11
C THR A 47 56.50 -2.57 55.99
N ALA A 48 57.27 -2.95 54.95
CA ALA A 48 58.16 -4.15 54.78
C ALA A 48 57.60 -5.61 54.56
N ALA A 49 58.48 -6.45 53.99
CA ALA A 49 58.38 -7.89 53.58
C ALA A 49 59.83 -8.49 53.50
N PRO A 50 60.15 -9.76 53.10
CA PRO A 50 59.34 -10.91 52.62
C PRO A 50 59.71 -12.27 53.32
N VAL A 51 59.35 -13.44 52.75
CA VAL A 51 60.11 -14.75 52.65
C VAL A 51 59.20 -15.96 52.31
N GLN A 52 59.74 -16.98 51.63
CA GLN A 52 59.19 -18.35 51.44
C GLN A 52 60.34 -19.37 51.65
N PRO A 53 60.11 -20.63 52.10
CA PRO A 53 59.69 -21.72 51.19
C PRO A 53 58.76 -22.80 51.83
N ALA A 54 58.56 -23.94 51.14
CA ALA A 54 57.67 -25.08 51.46
C ALA A 54 58.46 -26.34 51.96
N PRO A 55 57.97 -27.61 51.92
CA PRO A 55 56.60 -28.18 51.82
C PRO A 55 56.29 -29.29 52.88
N GLY A 56 55.11 -29.94 52.82
CA GLY A 56 54.79 -31.10 53.69
C GLY A 56 53.71 -32.08 53.19
N ALA A 57 54.13 -33.34 52.94
CA ALA A 57 53.35 -34.60 52.94
C ALA A 57 52.06 -34.79 52.10
N ALA A 58 52.24 -35.43 50.92
CA ALA A 58 51.60 -36.70 50.51
C ALA A 58 50.06 -36.90 50.54
N SER A 59 49.44 -36.66 49.38
CA SER A 59 48.54 -37.59 48.65
C SER A 59 47.48 -38.42 49.40
N ARG A 60 46.22 -38.01 49.30
CA ARG A 60 45.08 -38.89 48.92
C ARG A 60 44.17 -38.15 47.93
N SER A 61 43.98 -38.69 46.73
CA SER A 61 43.15 -38.09 45.69
C SER A 61 41.67 -38.44 45.87
N ALA A 62 40.89 -37.50 46.41
CA ALA A 62 39.43 -37.44 46.28
C ALA A 62 39.04 -36.96 44.84
N PRO A 63 37.79 -37.16 44.39
CA PRO A 63 37.42 -36.96 42.98
C PRO A 63 37.53 -35.50 42.52
N ALA A 64 37.75 -35.32 41.22
CA ALA A 64 37.87 -34.01 40.59
C ALA A 64 36.59 -33.17 40.77
N PRO A 65 36.69 -31.84 40.96
CA PRO A 65 35.54 -30.97 41.01
C PRO A 65 34.80 -31.01 39.67
N ALA A 66 33.47 -31.15 39.72
CA ALA A 66 32.66 -31.16 38.51
C ALA A 66 32.87 -29.86 37.72
N VAL A 67 33.31 -30.00 36.46
CA VAL A 67 33.32 -28.89 35.51
C VAL A 67 31.88 -28.40 35.38
N ARG A 68 31.62 -27.17 35.85
CA ARG A 68 30.40 -26.45 35.50
C ARG A 68 30.50 -26.14 34.01
N VAL A 69 30.02 -27.06 33.18
CA VAL A 69 29.60 -26.74 31.81
C VAL A 69 28.62 -25.58 31.96
N ALA A 70 28.98 -24.41 31.45
CA ALA A 70 28.05 -23.31 31.38
C ALA A 70 26.92 -23.76 30.46
N SER A 71 25.72 -23.96 31.02
CA SER A 71 24.52 -24.17 30.21
C SER A 71 24.47 -23.05 29.17
N PRO A 72 24.28 -23.35 27.87
CA PRO A 72 24.04 -22.29 26.90
C PRO A 72 22.85 -21.46 27.39
N ALA A 73 22.95 -20.14 27.23
CA ALA A 73 21.88 -19.23 27.64
C ALA A 73 20.56 -19.71 27.02
N PRO A 74 19.44 -19.74 27.78
CA PRO A 74 18.17 -20.19 27.24
C PRO A 74 17.82 -19.31 26.04
N ALA A 75 17.66 -19.94 24.87
CA ALA A 75 17.24 -19.22 23.67
C ALA A 75 15.93 -18.48 23.95
N PRO A 76 15.75 -17.24 23.43
CA PRO A 76 14.55 -16.46 23.67
C PRO A 76 13.32 -17.28 23.28
N ALA A 77 12.34 -17.32 24.18
CA ALA A 77 11.29 -18.34 24.18
C ALA A 77 10.50 -18.32 22.87
N PRO A 78 10.60 -19.36 22.03
CA PRO A 78 10.02 -19.34 20.69
C PRO A 78 8.51 -19.55 20.75
N TYR A 79 7.74 -18.53 20.37
CA TYR A 79 6.41 -18.77 19.82
C TYR A 79 6.58 -19.63 18.54
N VAL A 80 6.03 -20.84 18.59
CA VAL A 80 6.19 -21.90 17.58
C VAL A 80 7.66 -22.27 17.25
N SER A 81 8.34 -22.93 18.19
CA SER A 81 9.50 -23.78 17.83
C SER A 81 9.04 -24.98 16.99
N PRO A 82 9.88 -25.56 16.10
CA PRO A 82 9.58 -26.82 15.42
C PRO A 82 9.27 -28.00 16.36
N LEU A 83 9.68 -27.95 17.63
CA LEU A 83 9.27 -28.94 18.64
C LEU A 83 7.87 -28.66 19.24
N VAL A 84 7.42 -27.40 19.26
CA VAL A 84 6.06 -27.03 19.73
C VAL A 84 5.00 -27.49 18.75
N THR A 85 5.31 -27.46 17.44
CA THR A 85 4.40 -27.92 16.38
C THR A 85 3.92 -29.36 16.60
N TYR A 86 4.73 -30.23 17.22
CA TYR A 86 4.37 -31.63 17.54
C TYR A 86 3.35 -31.81 18.68
N GLN A 87 2.88 -30.74 19.34
CA GLN A 87 1.81 -30.81 20.35
C GLN A 87 0.52 -30.08 19.93
N VAL A 88 0.58 -29.08 19.05
CA VAL A 88 -0.61 -28.37 18.54
C VAL A 88 -1.49 -29.31 17.70
N PRO A 89 -2.77 -29.54 18.04
CA PRO A 89 -3.61 -30.56 17.38
C PRO A 89 -4.21 -30.10 16.03
N ALA A 90 -3.51 -29.25 15.29
CA ALA A 90 -4.00 -28.59 14.08
C ALA A 90 -2.93 -28.51 12.98
N SER A 91 -3.39 -28.16 11.78
CA SER A 91 -2.54 -27.75 10.67
C SER A 91 -1.85 -26.42 11.01
N VAL A 92 -0.51 -26.41 10.92
CA VAL A 92 0.34 -25.24 11.15
C VAL A 92 1.43 -25.22 10.08
N HIS A 93 1.48 -24.17 9.28
CA HIS A 93 2.47 -23.97 8.22
C HIS A 93 3.36 -22.78 8.57
N VAL A 94 4.68 -22.98 8.66
CA VAL A 94 5.64 -21.91 8.97
C VAL A 94 6.54 -21.64 7.77
N VAL A 95 6.68 -20.36 7.41
CA VAL A 95 7.57 -19.85 6.36
C VAL A 95 8.62 -18.94 7.00
N SER A 96 9.90 -19.28 6.83
CA SER A 96 11.04 -18.59 7.47
C SER A 96 11.54 -17.36 6.70
N ASP A 97 12.28 -16.47 7.38
CA ASP A 97 13.00 -15.33 6.78
C ASP A 97 13.79 -15.71 5.51
N LYS A 98 14.50 -16.84 5.55
CA LYS A 98 15.32 -17.38 4.46
C LYS A 98 14.48 -17.73 3.24
N GLU A 99 13.24 -18.19 3.44
CA GLU A 99 12.30 -18.48 2.34
C GLU A 99 11.71 -17.22 1.74
N ILE A 100 11.31 -16.27 2.58
CA ILE A 100 10.80 -14.96 2.16
C ILE A 100 11.88 -14.25 1.34
N ALA A 101 13.13 -14.24 1.83
CA ALA A 101 14.28 -13.71 1.13
C ALA A 101 14.62 -14.47 -0.17
N ASN A 102 14.58 -15.80 -0.19
CA ASN A 102 14.83 -16.60 -1.40
C ASN A 102 13.73 -16.41 -2.46
N SER A 103 12.48 -16.14 -2.06
CA SER A 103 11.41 -15.78 -3.00
C SER A 103 11.70 -14.50 -3.78
N ARG A 104 12.53 -13.61 -3.21
CA ARG A 104 12.86 -12.25 -3.69
C ARG A 104 11.64 -11.39 -4.04
N LYS A 105 10.49 -11.66 -3.43
CA LYS A 105 9.27 -10.86 -3.61
C LYS A 105 9.27 -9.62 -2.71
N PHE A 106 8.57 -8.59 -3.17
CA PHE A 106 8.41 -7.34 -2.45
C PHE A 106 7.08 -7.29 -1.67
N ASN A 107 6.01 -7.91 -2.17
CA ASN A 107 4.81 -8.13 -1.34
C ASN A 107 4.92 -9.52 -0.66
N ILE A 108 4.54 -9.61 0.62
CA ILE A 108 4.58 -10.85 1.41
C ILE A 108 3.54 -11.88 0.92
N GLY A 109 2.36 -11.45 0.45
CA GLY A 109 1.37 -12.35 -0.15
C GLY A 109 1.93 -13.08 -1.37
N ASP A 110 2.72 -12.37 -2.19
CA ASP A 110 3.44 -12.87 -3.37
C ASP A 110 4.48 -13.96 -2.98
N ALA A 111 5.10 -13.83 -1.80
CA ALA A 111 6.02 -14.83 -1.24
C ALA A 111 5.27 -16.07 -0.71
N LEU A 112 4.17 -15.86 0.03
CA LEU A 112 3.29 -16.95 0.52
C LEU A 112 2.65 -17.71 -0.65
N GLN A 113 2.30 -17.02 -1.75
CA GLN A 113 1.84 -17.67 -2.98
C GLN A 113 2.89 -18.62 -3.56
N ARG A 114 4.20 -18.34 -3.40
CA ARG A 114 5.28 -19.25 -3.81
C ARG A 114 5.51 -20.40 -2.83
N THR A 115 5.58 -20.13 -1.52
CA THR A 115 6.15 -21.09 -0.54
C THR A 115 5.13 -21.81 0.35
N ALA A 116 4.04 -21.16 0.76
CA ALA A 116 3.09 -21.73 1.72
C ALA A 116 2.14 -22.76 1.06
N PRO A 117 1.79 -23.88 1.70
CA PRO A 117 0.64 -24.70 1.31
C PRO A 117 -0.66 -23.90 1.37
N GLY A 118 -1.68 -24.29 0.60
CA GLY A 118 -3.01 -23.68 0.63
C GLY A 118 -3.14 -22.29 0.02
N VAL A 119 -2.15 -21.40 0.11
CA VAL A 119 -2.27 -19.99 -0.26
C VAL A 119 -2.39 -19.74 -1.77
N THR A 120 -3.32 -18.88 -2.21
CA THR A 120 -3.39 -18.31 -3.57
C THR A 120 -3.59 -16.79 -3.55
N ILE A 121 -3.36 -16.13 -4.69
CA ILE A 121 -3.66 -14.71 -4.90
C ILE A 121 -4.79 -14.55 -5.90
N ASN A 122 -5.80 -13.77 -5.53
CA ASN A 122 -6.85 -13.29 -6.41
C ASN A 122 -6.50 -11.85 -6.81
N ASP A 123 -6.34 -11.59 -8.11
CA ASP A 123 -5.88 -10.28 -8.59
C ASP A 123 -7.06 -9.35 -8.91
N ILE A 124 -7.86 -9.01 -7.89
CA ILE A 124 -9.09 -8.22 -8.05
C ILE A 124 -8.79 -6.84 -8.67
N GLY A 125 -7.91 -6.06 -8.04
CA GLY A 125 -7.53 -4.72 -8.52
C GLY A 125 -6.47 -4.71 -9.63
N GLY A 126 -6.01 -5.85 -10.14
CA GLY A 126 -5.04 -5.90 -11.24
C GLY A 126 -3.62 -5.40 -10.89
N ASN A 127 -3.25 -5.31 -9.60
CA ASN A 127 -1.96 -4.80 -9.13
C ASN A 127 -1.26 -5.79 -8.19
N PRO A 128 -0.10 -6.37 -8.59
CA PRO A 128 0.68 -7.32 -7.76
C PRO A 128 1.12 -6.79 -6.38
N ASN A 129 1.10 -5.48 -6.17
CA ASN A 129 1.48 -4.89 -4.89
C ASN A 129 0.30 -4.77 -3.90
N PHE A 130 -0.93 -4.98 -4.37
CA PHE A 130 -2.17 -4.93 -3.58
C PHE A 130 -2.99 -6.25 -3.74
N PRO A 131 -2.40 -7.43 -3.43
CA PRO A 131 -3.03 -8.72 -3.66
C PRO A 131 -4.10 -9.03 -2.61
N GLU A 132 -5.16 -9.71 -3.01
CA GLU A 132 -5.97 -10.51 -2.09
C GLU A 132 -5.30 -11.86 -1.84
N VAL A 133 -5.22 -12.29 -0.58
CA VAL A 133 -4.66 -13.58 -0.17
C VAL A 133 -5.79 -14.51 0.23
N ASP A 134 -5.96 -15.63 -0.48
CA ASP A 134 -6.88 -16.72 -0.12
C ASP A 134 -6.12 -17.88 0.53
N TYR A 135 -6.62 -18.40 1.65
CA TYR A 135 -6.20 -19.68 2.24
C TYR A 135 -7.43 -20.52 2.58
N ARG A 136 -7.45 -21.77 2.10
CA ARG A 136 -8.54 -22.77 2.28
C ARG A 136 -9.93 -22.32 1.78
N GLY A 137 -10.06 -21.22 1.04
CA GLY A 137 -11.33 -20.62 0.61
C GLY A 137 -11.79 -19.44 1.48
N PHE A 138 -10.87 -18.82 2.23
CA PHE A 138 -11.11 -17.67 3.09
C PHE A 138 -10.11 -16.56 2.77
N ASN A 139 -10.58 -15.32 2.71
CA ASN A 139 -9.78 -14.20 2.25
C ASN A 139 -9.18 -13.37 3.39
N ALA A 140 -7.96 -12.87 3.15
CA ALA A 140 -7.35 -11.69 3.77
C ALA A 140 -7.11 -10.67 2.64
N SER A 141 -8.11 -9.84 2.39
CA SER A 141 -8.18 -8.96 1.23
C SER A 141 -8.00 -7.49 1.63
N PRO A 142 -7.22 -6.69 0.87
CA PRO A 142 -7.14 -5.25 1.08
C PRO A 142 -8.36 -4.51 0.54
N TYR A 143 -9.14 -5.14 -0.35
CA TYR A 143 -10.36 -4.57 -0.92
C TYR A 143 -11.50 -4.65 0.09
N ALA A 144 -12.18 -3.53 0.29
CA ALA A 144 -13.38 -3.46 1.11
C ALA A 144 -14.55 -4.18 0.40
N GLY A 145 -15.54 -4.64 1.18
CA GLY A 145 -16.66 -5.43 0.69
C GLY A 145 -16.36 -6.89 0.30
N VAL A 146 -15.08 -7.32 0.33
CA VAL A 146 -14.74 -8.74 0.23
C VAL A 146 -15.09 -9.46 1.54
N PRO A 147 -15.71 -10.66 1.50
CA PRO A 147 -15.87 -11.53 2.67
C PRO A 147 -14.54 -11.95 3.27
N GLN A 148 -14.08 -11.19 4.27
CA GLN A 148 -12.89 -11.53 5.04
C GLN A 148 -13.15 -12.81 5.87
N GLY A 149 -12.12 -13.63 6.07
CA GLY A 149 -12.22 -14.84 6.88
C GLY A 149 -10.92 -15.27 7.58
N LEU A 150 -9.89 -14.44 7.52
CA LEU A 150 -8.59 -14.68 8.15
C LEU A 150 -8.21 -13.47 9.02
N ALA A 151 -7.86 -13.74 10.27
CA ALA A 151 -7.27 -12.73 11.15
C ALA A 151 -5.75 -12.65 10.92
N VAL A 152 -5.20 -11.45 10.78
CA VAL A 152 -3.77 -11.23 10.52
C VAL A 152 -3.15 -10.43 11.65
N PHE A 153 -2.03 -10.92 12.17
CA PHE A 153 -1.34 -10.37 13.33
C PHE A 153 0.11 -10.00 12.98
N GLN A 154 0.60 -8.89 13.53
CA GLN A 154 2.00 -8.46 13.44
C GLN A 154 2.53 -8.24 14.86
N ASN A 155 3.50 -9.04 15.33
CA ASN A 155 4.01 -9.06 16.71
C ASN A 155 2.94 -9.30 17.82
N GLY A 156 1.73 -9.74 17.48
CA GLY A 156 0.60 -9.85 18.42
C GLY A 156 -0.49 -8.79 18.22
N VAL A 157 -0.19 -7.70 17.50
CA VAL A 157 -1.16 -6.67 17.11
C VAL A 157 -2.03 -7.16 15.95
N ARG A 158 -3.36 -7.12 16.07
CA ARG A 158 -4.30 -7.39 14.97
C ARG A 158 -4.23 -6.27 13.93
N ILE A 159 -4.01 -6.58 12.65
CA ILE A 159 -3.84 -5.60 11.58
C ILE A 159 -4.97 -5.59 10.53
N ASN A 160 -6.06 -6.32 10.76
CA ASN A 160 -7.32 -6.16 10.03
C ASN A 160 -7.95 -4.80 10.36
N GLU A 161 -8.23 -3.97 9.37
CA GLU A 161 -8.70 -2.59 9.55
C GLU A 161 -10.21 -2.52 9.85
N MET A 162 -10.58 -1.98 11.02
CA MET A 162 -11.92 -2.08 11.64
C MET A 162 -13.14 -1.59 10.84
N TRP A 163 -12.95 -0.92 9.70
CA TRP A 163 -14.03 -0.49 8.79
C TRP A 163 -14.66 -1.65 8.01
N GLY A 164 -13.82 -2.55 7.50
CA GLY A 164 -14.19 -3.68 6.63
C GLY A 164 -13.35 -4.94 6.88
N ASP A 165 -12.61 -4.97 8.00
CA ASP A 165 -11.65 -5.99 8.39
C ASP A 165 -10.53 -6.28 7.36
N THR A 166 -10.24 -5.30 6.50
CA THR A 166 -9.33 -5.44 5.35
C THR A 166 -7.87 -5.53 5.77
N VAL A 167 -7.05 -6.24 4.97
CA VAL A 167 -5.63 -6.50 5.27
C VAL A 167 -4.74 -5.83 4.21
N ASN A 168 -4.07 -4.75 4.61
CA ASN A 168 -3.26 -3.92 3.72
C ASN A 168 -1.80 -4.42 3.65
N TRP A 169 -1.60 -5.51 2.90
CA TRP A 169 -0.32 -6.19 2.68
C TRP A 169 0.80 -5.29 2.12
N ASP A 170 0.46 -4.16 1.49
CA ASP A 170 1.40 -3.18 0.95
C ASP A 170 2.20 -2.45 2.04
N LEU A 171 1.66 -2.37 3.27
CA LEU A 171 2.23 -1.61 4.39
C LEU A 171 3.33 -2.35 5.15
N ILE A 172 3.42 -3.68 5.02
CA ILE A 172 4.24 -4.56 5.85
C ILE A 172 5.63 -4.76 5.23
N PRO A 173 6.75 -4.35 5.86
CA PRO A 173 8.08 -4.47 5.24
C PRO A 173 8.56 -5.93 5.17
N SER A 174 8.68 -6.47 3.96
CA SER A 174 9.02 -7.88 3.72
C SER A 174 10.39 -8.29 4.26
N VAL A 175 11.39 -7.41 4.12
CA VAL A 175 12.74 -7.61 4.67
C VAL A 175 12.76 -7.71 6.19
N ALA A 176 11.75 -7.17 6.88
CA ALA A 176 11.67 -7.09 8.33
C ALA A 176 10.94 -8.27 9.00
N ILE A 177 10.41 -9.22 8.23
CA ILE A 177 9.75 -10.42 8.76
C ILE A 177 10.82 -11.47 9.14
N ASP A 178 10.67 -12.06 10.33
CA ASP A 178 11.47 -13.20 10.84
C ASP A 178 10.83 -14.54 10.45
N ARG A 179 9.50 -14.62 10.58
CA ARG A 179 8.69 -15.75 10.07
C ARG A 179 7.23 -15.37 9.88
N VAL A 180 6.55 -16.16 9.06
CA VAL A 180 5.08 -16.21 8.98
C VAL A 180 4.62 -17.58 9.46
N ALA A 181 3.65 -17.64 10.36
CA ALA A 181 2.91 -18.84 10.69
C ALA A 181 1.45 -18.73 10.22
N ILE A 182 0.93 -19.78 9.59
CA ILE A 182 -0.48 -19.92 9.26
C ILE A 182 -1.05 -21.01 10.15
N GLU A 183 -2.03 -20.67 10.99
CA GLU A 183 -2.64 -21.57 11.99
C GLU A 183 -4.16 -21.67 11.83
N THR A 184 -4.73 -22.83 12.17
CA THR A 184 -6.18 -23.08 12.09
C THR A 184 -6.74 -23.61 13.41
N GLY A 185 -7.93 -23.16 13.80
CA GLY A 185 -8.67 -23.71 14.96
C GLY A 185 -8.14 -23.35 16.36
N ASN A 186 -7.22 -22.38 16.44
CA ASN A 186 -6.59 -21.92 17.68
C ASN A 186 -7.41 -20.77 18.33
N PRO A 187 -7.76 -20.83 19.64
CA PRO A 187 -8.56 -19.79 20.32
C PRO A 187 -7.90 -18.40 20.38
N LEU A 188 -6.57 -18.33 20.31
CA LEU A 188 -5.82 -17.09 20.57
C LEU A 188 -6.19 -15.96 19.59
N TYR A 189 -6.62 -16.29 18.36
CA TYR A 189 -6.74 -15.33 17.26
C TYR A 189 -8.10 -14.64 17.09
N GLY A 190 -9.11 -15.01 17.87
CA GLY A 190 -10.30 -14.17 18.09
C GLY A 190 -11.25 -13.97 16.91
N LEU A 191 -11.71 -12.74 16.72
CA LEU A 191 -12.76 -12.38 15.75
C LEU A 191 -12.22 -12.42 14.32
N ASN A 192 -13.02 -12.96 13.41
CA ASN A 192 -12.72 -13.14 11.98
C ASN A 192 -11.63 -14.18 11.67
N ALA A 193 -11.22 -14.99 12.64
CA ALA A 193 -10.31 -16.13 12.44
C ALA A 193 -11.02 -17.41 11.93
N ILE A 194 -12.08 -17.27 11.11
CA ILE A 194 -12.99 -18.39 10.75
C ILE A 194 -12.35 -19.43 9.82
N GLY A 195 -11.41 -19.01 8.97
CA GLY A 195 -10.52 -19.89 8.19
C GLY A 195 -9.18 -20.20 8.87
N GLY A 196 -8.91 -19.55 10.01
CA GLY A 196 -7.60 -19.52 10.67
C GLY A 196 -7.02 -18.11 10.79
N ALA A 197 -5.72 -18.04 11.06
CA ALA A 197 -4.99 -16.79 11.22
C ALA A 197 -3.59 -16.85 10.58
N ILE A 198 -3.06 -15.67 10.23
CA ILE A 198 -1.71 -15.47 9.72
C ILE A 198 -0.95 -14.59 10.72
N VAL A 199 0.09 -15.14 11.35
CA VAL A 199 0.92 -14.45 12.34
C VAL A 199 2.26 -14.09 11.72
N LEU A 200 2.62 -12.82 11.81
CA LEU A 200 3.85 -12.23 11.30
C LEU A 200 4.72 -11.83 12.50
N ASP A 201 5.78 -12.59 12.74
CA ASP A 201 6.81 -12.20 13.71
C ASP A 201 7.86 -11.35 12.99
N MET A 202 8.11 -10.16 13.50
CA MET A 202 9.09 -9.23 12.94
C MET A 202 10.47 -9.45 13.59
N LYS A 203 11.53 -9.23 12.81
CA LYS A 203 12.92 -9.25 13.30
C LYS A 203 13.12 -8.18 14.37
N ASN A 204 13.95 -8.48 15.35
CA ASN A 204 14.35 -7.54 16.39
C ASN A 204 15.87 -7.52 16.56
N GLY A 205 16.38 -6.57 17.35
CA GLY A 205 17.82 -6.37 17.50
C GLY A 205 18.57 -7.52 18.20
N PHE A 206 17.84 -8.51 18.75
CA PHE A 206 18.42 -9.73 19.33
C PHE A 206 18.38 -10.92 18.37
N THR A 207 17.37 -11.03 17.49
CA THR A 207 17.30 -12.11 16.48
C THR A 207 18.10 -11.80 15.22
N TRP A 208 18.33 -10.53 14.90
CA TRP A 208 19.10 -10.14 13.71
C TRP A 208 20.18 -9.08 14.01
N GLN A 209 21.38 -9.31 13.50
CA GLN A 209 22.55 -8.44 13.65
C GLN A 209 23.10 -8.01 12.28
N GLY A 210 23.67 -6.80 12.20
CA GLY A 210 24.44 -6.33 11.06
C GLY A 210 23.80 -5.14 10.32
N ALA A 211 24.19 -4.99 9.06
CA ALA A 211 23.65 -4.03 8.11
C ALA A 211 23.52 -4.69 6.73
N GLU A 212 22.42 -4.44 6.03
CA GLU A 212 22.21 -4.90 4.66
C GLU A 212 21.51 -3.85 3.81
N LEU A 213 21.89 -3.80 2.54
CA LEU A 213 21.30 -2.96 1.50
C LEU A 213 21.08 -3.82 0.24
N ASP A 214 19.83 -4.03 -0.18
CA ASP A 214 19.47 -4.67 -1.44
C ASP A 214 18.87 -3.61 -2.39
N VAL A 215 19.38 -3.51 -3.62
CA VAL A 215 18.83 -2.61 -4.66
C VAL A 215 18.55 -3.39 -5.94
N ARG A 216 17.41 -3.12 -6.58
CA ARG A 216 16.96 -3.85 -7.78
C ARG A 216 16.27 -2.93 -8.78
N ALA A 217 16.50 -3.19 -10.07
CA ALA A 217 15.81 -2.55 -11.17
C ALA A 217 15.46 -3.55 -12.29
N GLY A 218 14.53 -3.18 -13.18
CA GLY A 218 14.20 -4.02 -14.34
C GLY A 218 12.92 -3.61 -15.08
N SER A 219 12.15 -4.62 -15.50
CA SER A 219 10.89 -4.47 -16.24
C SER A 219 9.93 -3.45 -15.61
N PHE A 220 9.07 -2.85 -16.46
CA PHE A 220 8.09 -1.82 -16.08
C PHE A 220 8.70 -0.56 -15.48
N ASN A 221 9.99 -0.28 -15.78
CA ASN A 221 10.78 0.78 -15.16
C ASN A 221 10.77 0.69 -13.62
N ARG A 222 10.58 -0.53 -13.07
CA ARG A 222 10.56 -0.77 -11.62
C ARG A 222 11.96 -0.56 -11.04
N ARG A 223 12.01 0.19 -9.95
CA ARG A 223 13.20 0.50 -9.16
C ARG A 223 12.84 0.32 -7.69
N GLN A 224 13.68 -0.37 -6.93
CA GLN A 224 13.45 -0.58 -5.50
C GLN A 224 14.76 -0.62 -4.71
N GLY A 225 14.67 -0.30 -3.43
CA GLY A 225 15.71 -0.50 -2.45
C GLY A 225 15.12 -0.98 -1.12
N ALA A 226 15.84 -1.86 -0.44
CA ALA A 226 15.57 -2.30 0.93
C ALA A 226 16.84 -2.11 1.76
N PHE A 227 16.71 -1.63 2.99
CA PHE A 227 17.78 -1.66 3.98
C PHE A 227 17.28 -2.29 5.28
N GLN A 228 18.18 -2.96 6.00
CA GLN A 228 17.96 -3.43 7.37
C GLN A 228 19.25 -3.24 8.19
N PHE A 229 19.11 -2.84 9.45
CA PHE A 229 20.19 -2.67 10.42
C PHE A 229 19.76 -3.25 11.76
N GLY A 230 20.64 -4.01 12.42
CA GLY A 230 20.39 -4.64 13.72
C GLY A 230 21.66 -4.62 14.57
N ARG A 231 21.53 -4.28 15.85
CA ARG A 231 22.65 -4.30 16.80
C ARG A 231 22.20 -4.49 18.24
N GLN A 232 22.70 -5.54 18.88
CA GLN A 232 22.70 -5.68 20.34
C GLN A 232 23.85 -4.88 20.98
N ILE A 233 23.58 -4.23 22.11
CA ILE A 233 24.52 -3.47 22.93
C ILE A 233 24.26 -3.82 24.41
N GLY A 234 24.84 -4.93 24.86
CA GLY A 234 24.57 -5.48 26.19
C GLY A 234 23.11 -5.95 26.31
N ASP A 235 22.40 -5.41 27.30
CA ASP A 235 21.01 -5.75 27.62
C ASP A 235 19.98 -5.11 26.69
N PHE A 236 20.39 -4.15 25.87
CA PHE A 236 19.56 -3.48 24.88
C PHE A 236 19.86 -3.95 23.47
N ALA A 237 18.88 -3.87 22.58
CA ALA A 237 19.11 -4.06 21.15
C ALA A 237 18.21 -3.18 20.29
N LEU A 238 18.74 -2.75 19.14
CA LEU A 238 18.07 -1.91 18.16
C LEU A 238 17.96 -2.67 16.83
N TYR A 239 16.80 -2.60 16.19
CA TYR A 239 16.61 -3.00 14.80
C TYR A 239 15.82 -1.94 14.02
N GLY A 240 16.11 -1.80 12.73
CA GLY A 240 15.44 -0.84 11.86
C GLY A 240 15.59 -1.22 10.39
N ALA A 241 14.48 -1.28 9.67
CA ALA A 241 14.43 -1.71 8.28
C ALA A 241 13.44 -0.88 7.47
N GLY A 242 13.81 -0.49 6.26
CA GLY A 242 13.01 0.34 5.38
C GLY A 242 13.07 -0.12 3.93
N GLU A 243 11.94 -0.04 3.25
CA GLU A 243 11.77 -0.46 1.87
C GLU A 243 11.08 0.64 1.06
N ALA A 244 11.56 0.85 -0.17
CA ALA A 244 10.96 1.77 -1.12
C ALA A 244 10.95 1.15 -2.53
N MET A 245 9.86 1.35 -3.27
CA MET A 245 9.71 0.91 -4.65
C MET A 245 8.92 1.95 -5.46
N GLY A 246 9.32 2.16 -6.72
CA GLY A 246 8.54 2.88 -7.73
C GLY A 246 8.56 2.14 -9.07
N ASP A 247 7.42 2.07 -9.76
CA ASP A 247 7.30 1.53 -11.11
C ASP A 247 6.25 2.27 -11.96
N SER A 248 6.18 1.91 -13.24
CA SER A 248 5.20 2.45 -14.20
C SER A 248 3.98 1.55 -14.43
N GLY A 249 3.87 0.44 -13.71
CA GLY A 249 2.83 -0.58 -13.96
C GLY A 249 3.10 -1.45 -15.20
N TYR A 250 2.40 -2.57 -15.29
CA TYR A 250 2.43 -3.48 -16.45
C TYR A 250 1.14 -3.39 -17.29
N ARG A 251 0.08 -2.81 -16.70
CA ARG A 251 -1.13 -2.32 -17.36
C ARG A 251 -1.14 -0.79 -17.27
N TYR A 252 -1.90 -0.14 -18.13
CA TYR A 252 -2.09 1.30 -18.06
C TYR A 252 -2.66 1.70 -16.69
N PHE A 253 -2.24 2.86 -16.21
CA PHE A 253 -2.58 3.41 -14.89
C PHE A 253 -2.18 2.55 -13.67
N SER A 254 -1.68 1.32 -13.83
CA SER A 254 -1.38 0.35 -12.75
C SER A 254 -0.08 0.62 -11.97
N GLY A 255 0.50 1.82 -12.08
CA GLY A 255 1.79 2.15 -11.49
C GLY A 255 1.77 2.23 -9.96
N SER A 256 2.88 1.89 -9.32
CA SER A 256 3.00 1.86 -7.85
C SER A 256 4.15 2.71 -7.31
N GLN A 257 3.91 3.34 -6.16
CA GLN A 257 4.89 4.02 -5.31
C GLN A 257 4.69 3.54 -3.87
N ILE A 258 5.64 2.78 -3.33
CA ILE A 258 5.55 2.21 -1.97
C ILE A 258 6.75 2.68 -1.14
N LYS A 259 6.49 3.03 0.12
CA LYS A 259 7.47 3.44 1.13
C LYS A 259 7.00 2.98 2.50
N ARG A 260 7.80 2.14 3.14
CA ARG A 260 7.46 1.55 4.45
C ARG A 260 8.70 1.32 5.30
N PHE A 261 8.51 1.37 6.61
CA PHE A 261 9.57 1.24 7.61
C PHE A 261 9.04 0.48 8.83
N TYR A 262 9.87 -0.38 9.39
CA TYR A 262 9.68 -1.03 10.68
C TYR A 262 10.93 -0.80 11.54
N GLY A 263 10.75 -0.51 12.81
CA GLY A 263 11.85 -0.39 13.78
C GLY A 263 11.46 -0.96 15.14
N ASP A 264 12.45 -1.45 15.87
CA ASP A 264 12.31 -2.11 17.16
C ASP A 264 13.44 -1.66 18.11
N LEU A 265 13.08 -1.40 19.36
CA LEU A 265 13.99 -1.21 20.48
C LEU A 265 13.65 -2.21 21.58
N GLY A 266 14.43 -3.29 21.65
CA GLY A 266 14.33 -4.33 22.66
C GLY A 266 15.21 -4.07 23.88
N TRP A 267 14.74 -4.51 25.04
CA TRP A 267 15.50 -4.63 26.28
C TRP A 267 15.25 -5.98 26.92
N ARG A 268 16.31 -6.59 27.50
CA ARG A 268 16.25 -7.82 28.30
C ARG A 268 16.78 -7.54 29.70
N GLY A 269 16.13 -8.11 30.71
CA GLY A 269 16.54 -8.00 32.10
C GLY A 269 16.65 -9.35 32.81
N ASP A 270 16.99 -9.29 34.10
CA ASP A 270 16.95 -10.44 34.99
C ASP A 270 15.57 -11.12 35.00
N ASN A 271 15.54 -12.40 35.42
CA ASN A 271 14.32 -13.21 35.51
C ASN A 271 13.55 -13.32 34.17
N GLY A 272 14.26 -13.34 33.04
CA GLY A 272 13.66 -13.53 31.72
C GLY A 272 12.67 -12.42 31.33
N ALA A 273 12.84 -11.22 31.88
CA ALA A 273 12.14 -10.03 31.42
C ALA A 273 12.65 -9.63 30.02
N GLU A 274 11.74 -9.37 29.10
CA GLU A 274 12.04 -8.92 27.73
C GLU A 274 10.93 -8.00 27.25
N VAL A 275 11.27 -6.79 26.80
CA VAL A 275 10.31 -5.73 26.44
C VAL A 275 10.75 -5.07 25.14
N HIS A 276 9.80 -4.86 24.23
CA HIS A 276 10.02 -4.33 22.89
C HIS A 276 9.12 -3.12 22.62
N ALA A 277 9.72 -1.98 22.34
CA ALA A 277 9.03 -0.82 21.79
C ALA A 277 9.27 -0.77 20.28
N ASN A 278 8.24 -1.04 19.48
CA ASN A 278 8.35 -1.08 18.02
C ASN A 278 7.42 -0.08 17.31
N VAL A 279 7.76 0.23 16.06
CA VAL A 279 7.08 1.22 15.23
C VAL A 279 6.98 0.72 13.79
N THR A 280 5.79 0.85 13.19
CA THR A 280 5.55 0.58 11.76
C THR A 280 5.01 1.84 11.08
N LEU A 281 5.63 2.25 9.99
CA LEU A 281 5.24 3.43 9.20
C LEU A 281 5.06 3.04 7.73
N GLY A 282 4.03 3.55 7.07
CA GLY A 282 3.78 3.31 5.64
C GLY A 282 3.13 4.50 4.96
N SER A 283 3.48 4.75 3.69
CA SER A 283 2.90 5.84 2.90
C SER A 283 2.97 5.53 1.40
N ASN A 284 1.94 4.83 0.93
CA ASN A 284 1.89 4.17 -0.37
C ASN A 284 0.83 4.82 -1.29
N ARG A 285 1.05 4.71 -2.60
CA ARG A 285 0.08 5.07 -3.65
C ARG A 285 0.22 4.09 -4.82
N PHE A 286 -0.88 3.56 -5.34
CA PHE A 286 -0.86 2.69 -6.50
C PHE A 286 -2.18 2.73 -7.28
N GLY A 287 -2.12 2.44 -8.58
CA GLY A 287 -3.29 2.25 -9.40
C GLY A 287 -3.81 0.81 -9.36
N ALA A 288 -5.12 0.64 -9.18
CA ALA A 288 -5.81 -0.64 -9.07
C ALA A 288 -6.72 -0.87 -10.28
N SER A 289 -6.11 -1.02 -11.46
CA SER A 289 -6.70 -1.17 -12.80
C SER A 289 -7.86 -2.16 -13.02
N GLY A 290 -8.26 -2.94 -12.01
CA GLY A 290 -9.43 -3.82 -12.01
C GLY A 290 -9.41 -4.97 -13.03
N PRO A 291 -10.46 -5.81 -13.07
CA PRO A 291 -10.72 -6.63 -14.27
C PRO A 291 -11.05 -5.73 -15.47
N ALA A 292 -10.95 -6.27 -16.68
CA ALA A 292 -11.41 -5.59 -17.91
C ALA A 292 -12.06 -6.58 -18.90
N PRO A 293 -12.97 -6.13 -19.79
CA PRO A 293 -13.67 -6.98 -20.74
C PRO A 293 -12.72 -7.85 -21.55
N MET A 294 -13.14 -9.09 -21.80
CA MET A 294 -12.34 -10.07 -22.52
C MET A 294 -11.89 -9.59 -23.91
N GLU A 295 -12.72 -8.80 -24.60
CA GLU A 295 -12.43 -8.16 -25.89
C GLU A 295 -11.31 -7.11 -25.76
N VAL A 296 -11.43 -6.18 -24.80
CA VAL A 296 -10.42 -5.15 -24.50
C VAL A 296 -9.07 -5.80 -24.17
N VAL A 297 -9.09 -6.82 -23.32
CA VAL A 297 -7.91 -7.60 -22.89
C VAL A 297 -7.32 -8.46 -24.01
N ALA A 298 -8.14 -8.94 -24.95
CA ALA A 298 -7.68 -9.69 -26.11
C ALA A 298 -6.99 -8.77 -27.13
N ALA A 299 -7.54 -7.58 -27.37
CA ALA A 299 -6.94 -6.55 -28.23
C ALA A 299 -5.64 -5.99 -27.62
N ASN A 300 -5.65 -5.64 -26.34
CA ASN A 300 -4.46 -5.17 -25.61
C ASN A 300 -4.43 -5.69 -24.16
N LYS A 301 -3.48 -6.59 -23.89
CA LYS A 301 -3.26 -7.21 -22.58
C LYS A 301 -2.78 -6.24 -21.49
N SER A 302 -2.42 -5.00 -21.85
CA SER A 302 -2.07 -3.92 -20.92
C SER A 302 -3.23 -2.93 -20.66
N ALA A 303 -4.41 -3.12 -21.25
CA ALA A 303 -5.53 -2.19 -21.12
C ALA A 303 -6.30 -2.29 -19.77
N THR A 304 -7.17 -1.31 -19.57
CA THR A 304 -8.03 -1.09 -18.40
C THR A 304 -9.45 -0.78 -18.89
N TYR A 305 -10.48 -1.04 -18.07
CA TYR A 305 -11.87 -0.82 -18.51
C TYR A 305 -12.44 0.54 -18.16
N THR A 306 -12.13 1.07 -16.98
CA THR A 306 -12.48 2.43 -16.56
C THR A 306 -11.37 2.95 -15.63
N THR A 307 -11.14 4.26 -15.59
CA THR A 307 -10.06 4.88 -14.82
C THR A 307 -10.32 6.38 -14.63
N PRO A 308 -9.78 7.10 -13.62
CA PRO A 308 -8.76 6.69 -12.64
C PRO A 308 -9.23 5.60 -11.69
N GLN A 309 -8.33 4.66 -11.40
CA GLN A 309 -8.52 3.64 -10.37
C GLN A 309 -7.31 3.68 -9.44
N THR A 310 -7.39 4.36 -8.29
CA THR A 310 -6.22 4.63 -7.44
C THR A 310 -6.50 4.60 -5.94
N TYR A 311 -5.56 4.02 -5.20
CA TYR A 311 -5.52 4.03 -3.74
C TYR A 311 -4.30 4.80 -3.23
N LYS A 312 -4.47 5.42 -2.06
CA LYS A 312 -3.39 5.99 -1.24
C LYS A 312 -3.57 5.51 0.20
N ASN A 313 -2.70 4.59 0.64
CA ASN A 313 -2.69 4.01 1.97
C ASN A 313 -1.59 4.65 2.83
N GLN A 314 -1.88 5.06 4.06
CA GLN A 314 -0.90 5.57 5.02
C GLN A 314 -1.14 4.99 6.41
N VAL A 315 -0.08 4.56 7.10
CA VAL A 315 -0.17 4.03 8.47
C VAL A 315 0.93 4.58 9.36
N ALA A 316 0.61 4.77 10.63
CA ALA A 316 1.55 4.84 11.73
C ALA A 316 1.05 3.92 12.86
N MET A 317 1.88 2.99 13.30
CA MET A 317 1.61 2.09 14.42
C MET A 317 2.77 2.16 15.40
N VAL A 318 2.46 2.25 16.68
CA VAL A 318 3.42 2.13 17.79
C VAL A 318 2.90 1.05 18.72
N ASP A 319 3.77 0.13 19.10
CA ASP A 319 3.46 -0.99 20.00
C ASP A 319 4.53 -1.11 21.09
N LEU A 320 4.08 -1.44 22.29
CA LEU A 320 4.89 -1.82 23.44
C LEU A 320 4.43 -3.20 23.92
N ASN A 321 5.13 -4.24 23.46
CA ASN A 321 4.92 -5.61 23.91
C ASN A 321 6.06 -6.09 24.83
N GLY A 322 5.82 -7.17 25.58
CA GLY A 322 6.83 -7.73 26.45
C GLY A 322 6.37 -8.94 27.26
N GLN A 323 7.31 -9.51 27.99
CA GLN A 323 7.16 -10.75 28.74
C GLN A 323 8.05 -10.78 29.99
N VAL A 324 7.64 -11.55 31.00
CA VAL A 324 8.42 -11.76 32.25
C VAL A 324 8.15 -13.14 32.85
N GLN A 325 9.21 -13.80 33.34
CA GLN A 325 9.11 -15.07 34.02
C GLN A 325 8.89 -14.83 35.53
N VAL A 326 7.67 -15.11 36.02
CA VAL A 326 7.24 -14.80 37.40
C VAL A 326 7.53 -15.94 38.37
N SER A 327 7.50 -17.18 37.87
CA SER A 327 8.01 -18.38 38.55
C SER A 327 8.73 -19.26 37.52
N PRO A 328 9.46 -20.33 37.93
CA PRO A 328 10.07 -21.27 36.98
C PRO A 328 9.09 -21.92 35.98
N THR A 329 7.78 -21.86 36.25
CA THR A 329 6.70 -22.45 35.44
C THR A 329 5.67 -21.44 34.94
N THR A 330 5.60 -20.22 35.47
CA THR A 330 4.63 -19.18 35.09
C THR A 330 5.29 -17.97 34.45
N LYS A 331 4.80 -17.62 33.27
CA LYS A 331 5.22 -16.48 32.46
C LYS A 331 4.03 -15.57 32.16
N LEU A 332 4.21 -14.27 32.31
CA LEU A 332 3.25 -13.25 31.88
C LEU A 332 3.73 -12.58 30.60
N LEU A 333 2.79 -12.18 29.75
CA LEU A 333 3.01 -11.40 28.54
C LEU A 333 1.98 -10.27 28.44
N GLY A 334 2.37 -9.17 27.81
CA GLY A 334 1.53 -8.01 27.56
C GLY A 334 1.85 -7.35 26.22
N ASP A 335 0.84 -6.71 25.64
CA ASP A 335 0.85 -5.96 24.38
C ASP A 335 0.00 -4.71 24.59
N ILE A 336 0.51 -3.54 24.17
CA ILE A 336 -0.20 -2.26 24.20
C ILE A 336 0.15 -1.48 22.94
N HIS A 337 -0.81 -1.37 22.02
CA HIS A 337 -0.58 -0.78 20.71
C HIS A 337 -1.55 0.36 20.39
N TYR A 338 -1.05 1.35 19.66
CA TYR A 338 -1.85 2.37 18.99
C TYR A 338 -1.57 2.35 17.49
N ARG A 339 -2.61 2.21 16.67
CA ARG A 339 -2.55 2.18 15.21
C ARG A 339 -3.42 3.30 14.63
N ALA A 340 -2.85 4.11 13.75
CA ALA A 340 -3.57 5.11 12.96
C ALA A 340 -3.41 4.78 11.47
N TYR A 341 -4.54 4.52 10.79
CA TYR A 341 -4.59 4.20 9.36
C TYR A 341 -5.42 5.24 8.61
N ASN A 342 -4.97 5.63 7.41
CA ASN A 342 -5.67 6.55 6.53
C ASN A 342 -5.65 6.00 5.10
N GLN A 343 -6.83 5.83 4.51
CA GLN A 343 -7.01 5.51 3.10
C GLN A 343 -7.67 6.70 2.38
N ALA A 344 -7.25 6.93 1.13
CA ALA A 344 -8.02 7.67 0.16
C ALA A 344 -8.12 6.85 -1.14
N ARG A 345 -9.33 6.66 -1.64
CA ARG A 345 -9.64 6.01 -2.93
C ARG A 345 -10.16 7.07 -3.90
N VAL A 346 -9.76 6.98 -5.16
CA VAL A 346 -10.46 7.60 -6.29
C VAL A 346 -10.65 6.50 -7.31
N ASP A 347 -11.90 6.27 -7.65
CA ASP A 347 -12.41 5.16 -8.44
C ASP A 347 -13.30 5.77 -9.53
N GLY A 348 -13.34 5.13 -10.70
CA GLY A 348 -13.88 5.74 -11.92
C GLY A 348 -14.65 4.69 -12.69
N ASN A 349 -15.95 4.89 -12.83
CA ASN A 349 -16.91 3.87 -13.28
C ASN A 349 -17.90 4.43 -14.30
N THR A 350 -18.70 3.54 -14.91
CA THR A 350 -20.03 3.89 -15.38
C THR A 350 -20.92 4.19 -14.17
N THR A 351 -21.83 5.17 -14.28
CA THR A 351 -22.75 5.57 -13.20
C THR A 351 -24.10 4.84 -13.33
N GLU A 352 -24.96 4.91 -12.31
CA GLU A 352 -26.36 4.46 -12.40
C GLU A 352 -27.31 5.45 -13.09
N PHE A 353 -26.86 6.65 -13.46
CA PHE A 353 -27.71 7.66 -14.09
C PHE A 353 -27.74 7.56 -15.61
N GLU A 354 -28.94 7.71 -16.16
CA GLU A 354 -29.22 7.79 -17.59
C GLU A 354 -29.96 9.10 -17.89
N CYS A 355 -29.62 9.78 -18.98
CA CYS A 355 -30.17 11.09 -19.35
C CYS A 355 -30.70 11.05 -20.79
N GLU A 356 -31.97 10.67 -20.98
CA GLU A 356 -32.55 10.48 -22.32
C GLU A 356 -32.71 11.77 -23.13
N ASN A 357 -32.70 11.64 -24.46
CA ASN A 357 -32.79 12.77 -25.40
C ASN A 357 -34.24 13.27 -25.55
N GLY A 358 -34.61 14.23 -24.71
CA GLY A 358 -35.97 14.78 -24.64
C GLY A 358 -36.32 15.28 -23.25
N GLU A 359 -35.65 14.72 -22.24
CA GLU A 359 -35.96 14.94 -20.83
C GLU A 359 -35.24 16.16 -20.25
N ALA A 360 -35.87 16.78 -19.25
CA ALA A 360 -35.31 17.94 -18.54
C ALA A 360 -34.36 17.55 -17.40
N PHE A 361 -34.53 16.34 -16.87
CA PHE A 361 -33.74 15.74 -15.81
C PHE A 361 -33.27 14.36 -16.25
N CYS A 362 -32.32 13.78 -15.52
CA CYS A 362 -31.90 12.39 -15.68
C CYS A 362 -32.71 11.48 -14.76
N GLU A 363 -32.72 10.18 -15.07
CA GLU A 363 -33.24 9.13 -14.19
C GLU A 363 -32.12 8.18 -13.74
N THR A 364 -32.40 7.34 -12.75
CA THR A 364 -31.60 6.13 -12.50
C THR A 364 -32.01 5.03 -13.48
N GLY A 365 -31.08 4.13 -13.83
CA GLY A 365 -31.29 3.02 -14.81
C GLY A 365 -32.33 1.96 -14.45
N ASP A 366 -33.17 2.21 -13.44
CA ASP A 366 -34.40 1.48 -13.11
C ASP A 366 -35.68 2.32 -13.35
N GLY A 367 -35.57 3.49 -13.99
CA GLY A 367 -36.68 4.42 -14.27
C GLY A 367 -36.98 5.40 -13.13
N GLY A 368 -36.00 5.66 -12.25
CA GLY A 368 -36.17 6.47 -11.06
C GLY A 368 -35.91 7.96 -11.31
N ALA A 369 -36.97 8.77 -11.34
CA ALA A 369 -36.87 10.21 -11.57
C ALA A 369 -36.01 10.96 -10.52
N THR A 370 -35.04 11.76 -10.98
CA THR A 370 -34.12 12.55 -10.13
C THR A 370 -34.33 14.07 -10.30
N SER A 371 -33.66 14.88 -9.49
CA SER A 371 -33.53 16.33 -9.69
C SER A 371 -32.30 16.75 -10.51
N ILE A 372 -31.50 15.79 -11.01
CA ILE A 372 -30.26 16.03 -11.75
C ILE A 372 -30.60 16.58 -13.14
N PRO A 373 -30.18 17.80 -13.50
CA PRO A 373 -30.49 18.38 -14.81
C PRO A 373 -29.88 17.57 -15.93
N ASN A 374 -30.60 17.39 -17.04
CA ASN A 374 -30.03 16.75 -18.22
C ASN A 374 -28.91 17.61 -18.81
N PHE A 375 -27.66 17.16 -18.64
CA PHE A 375 -26.46 17.86 -19.14
C PHE A 375 -26.35 17.85 -20.67
N PHE A 376 -27.16 17.03 -21.35
CA PHE A 376 -27.17 16.87 -22.80
C PHE A 376 -28.46 17.43 -23.38
N GLY A 377 -28.35 18.59 -24.02
CA GLY A 377 -29.53 19.32 -24.51
C GLY A 377 -30.41 18.48 -25.44
N ALA A 378 -31.73 18.53 -25.20
CA ALA A 378 -32.79 17.71 -25.80
C ALA A 378 -33.00 17.88 -27.33
N ASN A 379 -31.94 17.72 -28.13
CA ASN A 379 -31.92 17.79 -29.59
C ASN A 379 -30.65 17.15 -30.21
N LEU A 380 -30.04 16.14 -29.56
CA LEU A 380 -28.90 15.38 -30.12
C LEU A 380 -29.38 14.34 -31.15
N SER A 381 -29.79 14.78 -32.33
CA SER A 381 -30.32 13.89 -33.38
C SER A 381 -29.30 12.98 -34.06
N GLU A 382 -27.99 13.13 -33.77
CA GLU A 382 -26.92 12.24 -34.25
C GLU A 382 -26.42 11.24 -33.20
N TYR A 383 -26.87 11.35 -31.95
CA TYR A 383 -26.54 10.43 -30.85
C TYR A 383 -27.82 10.03 -30.11
N SER A 384 -28.35 8.84 -30.39
CA SER A 384 -29.57 8.32 -29.77
C SER A 384 -29.44 7.97 -28.28
N ALA A 385 -28.27 8.18 -27.66
CA ALA A 385 -27.97 7.83 -26.27
C ALA A 385 -27.00 8.80 -25.57
N GLY A 386 -26.80 10.03 -26.10
CA GLY A 386 -25.83 11.00 -25.55
C GLY A 386 -24.37 10.50 -25.57
N PRO A 387 -23.43 11.14 -24.86
CA PRO A 387 -22.13 10.55 -24.53
C PRO A 387 -22.27 9.64 -23.29
N ALA A 388 -21.52 8.54 -23.23
CA ALA A 388 -21.58 7.62 -22.09
C ALA A 388 -21.23 8.33 -20.77
N LEU A 389 -22.16 8.29 -19.81
CA LEU A 389 -21.99 8.86 -18.47
C LEU A 389 -21.08 8.00 -17.61
N GLY A 390 -20.38 8.65 -16.68
CA GLY A 390 -19.54 7.99 -15.69
C GLY A 390 -19.50 8.72 -14.36
N ALA A 391 -19.01 8.02 -13.35
CA ALA A 391 -18.88 8.49 -11.98
C ALA A 391 -17.40 8.54 -11.57
N LEU A 392 -17.03 9.55 -10.77
CA LEU A 392 -15.77 9.61 -10.02
C LEU A 392 -16.05 9.46 -8.53
N ASP A 393 -16.20 8.21 -8.11
CA ASP A 393 -16.27 7.76 -6.72
C ASP A 393 -15.02 8.16 -5.93
N ARG A 394 -15.21 8.70 -4.73
CA ARG A 394 -14.11 9.08 -3.82
C ARG A 394 -14.44 8.73 -2.39
N THR A 395 -13.50 8.09 -1.72
CA THR A 395 -13.68 7.60 -0.36
C THR A 395 -12.47 7.97 0.51
N TRP A 396 -12.72 8.33 1.76
CA TRP A 396 -11.73 8.72 2.75
C TRP A 396 -12.02 8.03 4.08
N THR A 397 -11.25 7.00 4.39
CA THR A 397 -11.37 6.23 5.64
C THR A 397 -10.21 6.57 6.55
N ARG A 398 -10.50 7.05 7.76
CA ARG A 398 -9.50 7.35 8.80
C ARG A 398 -9.81 6.55 10.05
N ILE A 399 -8.94 5.61 10.40
CA ILE A 399 -9.10 4.70 11.53
C ILE A 399 -8.05 5.05 12.59
N SER A 400 -8.44 5.00 13.85
CA SER A 400 -7.54 4.99 14.99
C SER A 400 -7.97 3.89 15.94
N THR A 401 -7.04 2.99 16.29
CA THR A 401 -7.28 1.83 17.16
C THR A 401 -6.30 1.86 18.32
N LEU A 402 -6.80 1.64 19.52
CA LEU A 402 -6.06 1.38 20.74
C LEU A 402 -6.38 -0.04 21.18
N GLY A 403 -5.35 -0.86 21.41
CA GLY A 403 -5.51 -2.23 21.87
C GLY A 403 -4.62 -2.57 23.06
N PHE A 404 -5.06 -3.58 23.80
CA PHE A 404 -4.37 -4.21 24.92
C PHE A 404 -4.58 -5.72 24.83
N THR A 405 -3.51 -6.49 24.96
CA THR A 405 -3.60 -7.94 25.22
C THR A 405 -2.76 -8.30 26.43
N GLY A 406 -3.32 -9.11 27.33
CA GLY A 406 -2.60 -9.70 28.46
C GLY A 406 -2.76 -11.22 28.44
N GLN A 407 -1.65 -11.95 28.59
CA GLN A 407 -1.61 -13.41 28.54
C GLN A 407 -0.76 -13.97 29.69
N LEU A 408 -1.24 -15.07 30.29
CA LEU A 408 -0.53 -15.90 31.25
C LEU A 408 -0.32 -17.28 30.62
N ASN A 409 0.94 -17.73 30.62
CA ASN A 409 1.31 -19.09 30.28
C ASN A 409 1.86 -19.78 31.53
N ASN A 410 1.38 -20.99 31.82
CA ASN A 410 1.81 -21.83 32.93
C ASN A 410 2.17 -23.23 32.43
N THR A 411 3.16 -23.86 33.08
CA THR A 411 3.61 -25.23 32.80
C THR A 411 3.80 -26.05 34.08
N ASP A 412 2.96 -25.82 35.11
CA ASP A 412 2.92 -26.68 36.28
C ASP A 412 2.32 -28.06 35.93
N ARG A 413 2.32 -28.99 36.88
CA ARG A 413 1.67 -30.29 36.70
C ARG A 413 0.23 -30.25 37.20
N ILE A 414 -0.70 -30.80 36.41
CA ILE A 414 -2.09 -31.04 36.81
C ILE A 414 -2.26 -32.56 36.92
N LEU A 415 -2.68 -33.05 38.09
CA LEU A 415 -2.79 -34.49 38.39
C LEU A 415 -1.49 -35.27 38.09
N ASP A 416 -0.35 -34.68 38.45
CA ASP A 416 1.02 -35.11 38.11
C ASP A 416 1.37 -35.21 36.61
N LEU A 417 0.44 -34.93 35.69
CA LEU A 417 0.69 -34.84 34.26
C LEU A 417 1.27 -33.48 33.86
N PRO A 418 2.18 -33.40 32.87
CA PRO A 418 2.66 -32.12 32.32
C PRO A 418 1.50 -31.37 31.64
N ASN A 419 1.30 -30.08 31.99
CA ASN A 419 0.36 -29.19 31.32
C ASN A 419 1.08 -28.16 30.43
N LYS A 420 0.30 -27.44 29.62
CA LYS A 420 0.67 -26.13 29.05
C LYS A 420 -0.56 -25.23 29.05
N PHE A 421 -0.91 -24.73 30.22
CA PHE A 421 -2.06 -23.84 30.39
C PHE A 421 -1.76 -22.43 29.87
N THR A 422 -2.71 -21.87 29.12
CA THR A 422 -2.70 -20.51 28.58
C THR A 422 -4.04 -19.85 28.91
N LEU A 423 -4.00 -18.65 29.48
CA LEU A 423 -5.16 -17.81 29.78
C LEU A 423 -4.87 -16.38 29.29
N GLY A 424 -5.82 -15.73 28.62
CA GLY A 424 -5.61 -14.36 28.18
C GLY A 424 -6.88 -13.57 27.90
N VAL A 425 -6.70 -12.25 27.84
CA VAL A 425 -7.73 -11.26 27.52
C VAL A 425 -7.16 -10.27 26.51
N ASN A 426 -7.91 -10.00 25.46
CA ASN A 426 -7.66 -9.00 24.44
C ASN A 426 -8.83 -7.99 24.45
N LEU A 427 -8.47 -6.71 24.34
CA LEU A 427 -9.35 -5.55 24.31
C LEU A 427 -8.91 -4.66 23.15
N GLU A 428 -9.81 -4.37 22.23
CA GLU A 428 -9.56 -3.46 21.11
C GLU A 428 -10.68 -2.44 21.02
N HIS A 429 -10.35 -1.15 21.03
CA HIS A 429 -11.29 -0.06 20.80
C HIS A 429 -10.77 0.82 19.66
N GLY A 430 -11.62 1.09 18.68
CA GLY A 430 -11.25 1.95 17.56
C GLY A 430 -12.37 2.85 17.10
N TRP A 431 -11.96 3.91 16.42
CA TRP A 431 -12.81 4.94 15.86
C TRP A 431 -12.52 5.08 14.37
N THR A 432 -13.54 4.94 13.53
CA THR A 432 -13.46 5.20 12.09
C THR A 432 -14.21 6.49 11.78
N GLY A 433 -13.54 7.44 11.14
CA GLY A 433 -14.19 8.50 10.37
C GLY A 433 -14.20 8.09 8.90
N PHE A 434 -15.39 7.92 8.32
CA PHE A 434 -15.57 7.53 6.93
C PHE A 434 -16.35 8.62 6.19
N GLN A 435 -15.83 9.05 5.04
CA GLN A 435 -16.47 10.04 4.18
C GLN A 435 -16.41 9.56 2.73
N ALA A 436 -17.48 9.72 1.97
CA ALA A 436 -17.46 9.41 0.55
C ALA A 436 -18.40 10.31 -0.26
N ASN A 437 -18.07 10.52 -1.53
CA ASN A 437 -18.92 11.20 -2.50
C ASN A 437 -18.64 10.73 -3.93
N GLU A 438 -19.61 10.97 -4.80
CA GLU A 438 -19.56 10.74 -6.24
C GLU A 438 -19.51 12.08 -6.97
N GLU A 439 -18.85 12.15 -8.12
CA GLU A 439 -18.91 13.28 -9.04
C GLU A 439 -19.26 12.77 -10.45
N LEU A 440 -20.33 13.29 -11.05
CA LEU A 440 -20.76 12.91 -12.40
C LEU A 440 -19.78 13.42 -13.45
N GLY A 441 -19.66 12.68 -14.55
CA GLY A 441 -18.78 12.96 -15.66
C GLY A 441 -19.15 12.19 -16.94
N ILE A 442 -18.26 12.26 -17.93
CA ILE A 442 -18.28 11.39 -19.12
C ILE A 442 -17.20 10.32 -19.04
N VAL A 443 -17.47 9.16 -19.63
CA VAL A 443 -16.44 8.19 -20.03
C VAL A 443 -15.92 8.57 -21.42
N ASN A 444 -14.62 8.82 -21.55
CA ASN A 444 -13.97 9.15 -22.81
C ASN A 444 -13.68 7.89 -23.66
N PRO A 445 -13.40 8.02 -24.97
CA PRO A 445 -13.04 6.90 -25.85
C PRO A 445 -11.77 6.10 -25.48
N ASP A 446 -10.93 6.61 -24.57
CA ASP A 446 -9.80 5.89 -23.98
C ASP A 446 -10.12 5.22 -22.62
N PHE A 447 -11.40 5.23 -22.25
CA PHE A 447 -11.98 4.80 -20.99
C PHE A 447 -11.55 5.60 -19.74
N THR A 448 -11.03 6.83 -19.91
CA THR A 448 -10.88 7.76 -18.78
C THR A 448 -12.20 8.44 -18.43
N VAL A 449 -12.55 8.50 -17.15
CA VAL A 449 -13.72 9.23 -16.64
C VAL A 449 -13.30 10.66 -16.31
N THR A 450 -14.02 11.64 -16.86
CA THR A 450 -13.78 13.08 -16.64
C THR A 450 -15.00 13.73 -16.02
N GLY A 451 -14.87 14.13 -14.75
CA GLY A 451 -15.93 14.76 -13.97
C GLY A 451 -16.30 16.18 -14.41
N PHE A 452 -17.56 16.54 -14.16
CA PHE A 452 -18.18 17.84 -14.43
C PHE A 452 -18.09 18.81 -13.25
N ASN A 453 -17.49 18.41 -12.12
CA ASN A 453 -17.63 19.06 -10.80
C ASN A 453 -19.12 19.19 -10.36
N TYR A 454 -19.96 18.21 -10.72
CA TYR A 454 -21.31 18.05 -10.22
C TYR A 454 -21.39 16.84 -9.28
N PHE A 455 -21.88 17.05 -8.07
CA PHE A 455 -21.98 16.03 -7.02
C PHE A 455 -23.47 15.77 -6.75
N PRO A 456 -24.02 14.60 -7.11
CA PRO A 456 -25.46 14.35 -7.00
C PRO A 456 -25.88 14.20 -5.54
N HIS A 457 -27.11 14.65 -5.24
CA HIS A 457 -27.71 14.54 -3.92
C HIS A 457 -29.20 14.26 -4.08
N GLU A 458 -29.52 12.99 -4.29
CA GLU A 458 -30.86 12.44 -4.48
C GLU A 458 -31.18 11.46 -3.32
N PRO A 459 -31.50 11.95 -2.10
CA PRO A 459 -31.79 11.07 -0.95
C PRO A 459 -32.90 10.05 -1.20
N ALA A 460 -33.84 10.36 -2.10
CA ALA A 460 -34.91 9.46 -2.52
C ALA A 460 -34.37 8.23 -3.26
N ALA A 461 -33.39 8.41 -4.14
CA ALA A 461 -32.71 7.34 -4.89
C ALA A 461 -31.60 6.64 -4.09
N GLY A 462 -31.39 7.02 -2.82
CA GLY A 462 -30.30 6.51 -1.96
C GLY A 462 -28.92 7.12 -2.23
N ILE A 463 -28.86 8.22 -2.97
CA ILE A 463 -27.63 8.83 -3.50
C ILE A 463 -27.35 10.09 -2.70
N SER A 464 -26.36 10.05 -1.81
CA SER A 464 -26.03 11.19 -0.95
C SER A 464 -24.63 11.06 -0.34
N PRO A 465 -23.79 12.11 -0.38
CA PRO A 465 -22.46 12.08 0.23
C PRO A 465 -22.48 11.60 1.68
N VAL A 466 -21.82 10.48 1.94
CA VAL A 466 -21.80 9.82 3.25
C VAL A 466 -20.75 10.45 4.16
N ASN A 467 -21.09 10.62 5.44
CA ASN A 467 -20.19 11.16 6.47
C ASN A 467 -20.48 10.49 7.82
N LEU A 468 -19.79 9.38 8.10
CA LEU A 468 -20.00 8.55 9.29
C LEU A 468 -18.88 8.70 10.31
N LYS A 469 -19.25 8.56 11.59
CA LYS A 469 -18.35 8.10 12.64
C LYS A 469 -18.79 6.74 13.13
N VAL A 470 -17.84 5.82 13.27
CA VAL A 470 -18.06 4.49 13.86
C VAL A 470 -17.17 4.35 15.08
N ALA A 471 -17.71 3.74 16.14
CA ALA A 471 -16.97 3.25 17.29
C ALA A 471 -17.09 1.72 17.34
N ASN A 472 -15.95 1.04 17.23
CA ASN A 472 -15.83 -0.41 17.36
C ASN A 472 -15.28 -0.72 18.75
N TYR A 473 -15.89 -1.67 19.47
CA TYR A 473 -15.37 -2.19 20.73
C TYR A 473 -15.41 -3.71 20.72
N TYR A 474 -14.24 -4.34 20.79
CA TYR A 474 -14.05 -5.79 20.78
C TYR A 474 -13.40 -6.25 22.08
N LEU A 475 -13.95 -7.32 22.66
CA LEU A 475 -13.45 -7.99 23.86
C LEU A 475 -13.35 -9.48 23.58
N GLY A 476 -12.18 -10.08 23.81
CA GLY A 476 -11.99 -11.53 23.73
C GLY A 476 -11.31 -12.08 24.98
N GLY A 477 -11.96 -13.03 25.66
CA GLY A 477 -11.36 -13.79 26.78
C GLY A 477 -11.20 -15.25 26.39
N TYR A 478 -10.00 -15.82 26.56
CA TYR A 478 -9.67 -17.16 26.09
C TYR A 478 -8.86 -17.98 27.09
N ALA A 479 -9.07 -19.30 27.07
CA ALA A 479 -8.32 -20.26 27.85
C ALA A 479 -8.04 -21.53 27.00
N LEU A 480 -6.86 -22.12 27.17
CA LEU A 480 -6.41 -23.29 26.44
C LEU A 480 -5.45 -24.09 27.34
N ASP A 481 -5.61 -25.41 27.44
CA ASP A 481 -4.62 -26.30 28.04
C ASP A 481 -4.19 -27.38 27.03
N SER A 482 -3.01 -27.94 27.23
CA SER A 482 -2.48 -29.10 26.53
C SER A 482 -1.81 -30.03 27.54
N LEU A 483 -2.53 -31.10 27.88
CA LEU A 483 -2.18 -32.06 28.92
C LEU A 483 -1.56 -33.31 28.29
N ASP A 484 -0.31 -33.62 28.63
CA ASP A 484 0.37 -34.84 28.18
C ASP A 484 -0.14 -36.05 28.99
N LEU A 485 -1.25 -36.66 28.51
CA LEU A 485 -1.89 -37.85 29.12
C LEU A 485 -0.94 -39.06 29.16
N THR A 486 -0.03 -39.17 28.20
CA THR A 486 1.12 -40.10 28.20
C THR A 486 2.27 -39.47 27.42
N ASP A 487 3.48 -40.03 27.50
CA ASP A 487 4.64 -39.64 26.68
C ASP A 487 4.35 -39.53 25.17
N ARG A 488 3.31 -40.22 24.67
CA ARG A 488 2.91 -40.25 23.26
C ARG A 488 1.58 -39.57 22.94
N LEU A 489 0.75 -39.21 23.92
CA LEU A 489 -0.59 -38.66 23.71
C LEU A 489 -0.76 -37.36 24.48
N THR A 490 -0.88 -36.25 23.74
CA THR A 490 -1.28 -34.94 24.26
C THR A 490 -2.76 -34.73 23.97
N ALA A 491 -3.53 -34.27 24.95
CA ALA A 491 -4.91 -33.82 24.77
C ALA A 491 -4.99 -32.31 25.02
N THR A 492 -5.55 -31.59 24.06
CA THR A 492 -5.67 -30.13 24.07
C THR A 492 -7.15 -29.76 24.13
N GLY A 493 -7.50 -28.82 25.01
CA GLY A 493 -8.88 -28.34 25.16
C GLY A 493 -8.91 -26.88 25.57
N GLY A 494 -9.87 -26.11 25.03
CA GLY A 494 -9.96 -24.69 25.30
C GLY A 494 -11.26 -24.05 24.81
N PHE A 495 -11.34 -22.74 24.99
CA PHE A 495 -12.40 -21.89 24.45
C PHE A 495 -11.93 -20.44 24.30
N ARG A 496 -12.68 -19.67 23.51
CA ARG A 496 -12.71 -18.20 23.56
C ARG A 496 -14.15 -17.71 23.64
N TYR A 497 -14.42 -16.73 24.48
CA TYR A 497 -15.60 -15.88 24.37
C TYR A 497 -15.22 -14.60 23.62
N ASN A 498 -15.98 -14.26 22.58
CA ASN A 498 -15.86 -13.00 21.85
C ASN A 498 -17.12 -12.16 22.09
N PHE A 499 -16.94 -10.88 22.36
CA PHE A 499 -17.98 -9.85 22.33
C PHE A 499 -17.56 -8.70 21.41
N ALA A 500 -18.49 -8.23 20.60
CA ALA A 500 -18.29 -7.12 19.67
C ALA A 500 -19.47 -6.14 19.72
N SER A 501 -19.17 -4.85 19.85
CA SER A 501 -20.10 -3.75 19.67
C SER A 501 -19.65 -2.87 18.50
N VAL A 502 -20.57 -2.59 17.57
CA VAL A 502 -20.39 -1.65 16.46
C VAL A 502 -21.45 -0.56 16.61
N GLN A 503 -21.01 0.67 16.81
CA GLN A 503 -21.88 1.84 17.00
C GLN A 503 -21.61 2.82 15.86
N MET A 504 -22.62 3.11 15.05
CA MET A 504 -22.51 4.00 13.89
C MET A 504 -23.28 5.29 14.16
N TYR A 505 -22.73 6.42 13.72
CA TYR A 505 -23.30 7.75 13.88
C TYR A 505 -23.26 8.48 12.54
N ASP A 506 -24.44 8.81 12.03
CA ASP A 506 -24.61 9.55 10.78
C ASP A 506 -24.48 11.05 11.05
N LEU A 507 -23.45 11.69 10.49
CA LEU A 507 -23.23 13.13 10.63
C LEU A 507 -24.00 13.96 9.60
N THR A 508 -24.73 13.33 8.68
CA THR A 508 -25.72 13.98 7.81
C THR A 508 -27.13 13.95 8.42
N GLY A 509 -27.35 13.11 9.44
CA GLY A 509 -28.66 12.93 10.10
C GLY A 509 -29.55 11.87 9.46
N GLY A 510 -29.00 11.05 8.55
CA GLY A 510 -29.69 9.93 7.91
C GLY A 510 -29.83 8.67 8.79
N PRO A 511 -30.35 7.57 8.21
CA PRO A 511 -30.73 6.36 8.93
C PRO A 511 -29.54 5.51 9.42
N LEU A 512 -28.30 5.88 9.10
CA LEU A 512 -27.10 5.08 9.40
C LEU A 512 -26.63 5.20 10.87
N THR A 513 -27.43 5.81 11.73
CA THR A 513 -27.16 5.90 13.17
C THR A 513 -27.71 4.67 13.89
N THR A 514 -26.87 3.63 14.04
CA THR A 514 -27.28 2.33 14.60
C THR A 514 -26.35 1.84 15.70
N THR A 515 -26.73 0.76 16.39
CA THR A 515 -25.87 0.05 17.35
C THR A 515 -26.16 -1.44 17.29
N HIS A 516 -25.14 -2.22 16.96
CA HIS A 516 -25.21 -3.67 16.86
C HIS A 516 -24.27 -4.31 17.90
N GLN A 517 -24.69 -5.44 18.47
CA GLN A 517 -23.92 -6.19 19.46
C GLN A 517 -23.97 -7.68 19.13
N PHE A 518 -22.81 -8.33 19.18
CA PHE A 518 -22.62 -9.73 18.86
C PHE A 518 -21.81 -10.41 19.96
N GLY A 519 -22.23 -11.59 20.39
CA GLY A 519 -21.53 -12.43 21.35
C GLY A 519 -21.44 -13.86 20.85
N HIS A 520 -20.31 -14.54 21.06
CA HIS A 520 -20.17 -15.95 20.71
C HIS A 520 -19.18 -16.68 21.61
N PHE A 521 -19.43 -17.98 21.82
CA PHE A 521 -18.54 -18.88 22.55
C PHE A 521 -17.96 -19.91 21.58
N ASN A 522 -16.64 -19.93 21.50
CA ASN A 522 -15.83 -20.64 20.52
C ASN A 522 -15.01 -21.74 21.21
N PRO A 523 -15.58 -22.93 21.46
CA PRO A 523 -14.84 -24.06 22.02
C PRO A 523 -13.93 -24.74 20.99
N MET A 524 -12.88 -25.40 21.47
CA MET A 524 -12.08 -26.33 20.69
C MET A 524 -11.55 -27.49 21.54
N GLY A 525 -11.35 -28.63 20.90
CA GLY A 525 -10.71 -29.80 21.49
C GLY A 525 -9.96 -30.59 20.43
N GLY A 526 -8.85 -31.23 20.81
CA GLY A 526 -8.05 -32.03 19.90
C GLY A 526 -7.04 -32.93 20.61
N LEU A 527 -6.49 -33.86 19.84
CA LEU A 527 -5.51 -34.85 20.28
C LEU A 527 -4.30 -34.82 19.35
N THR A 528 -3.11 -34.99 19.92
CA THR A 528 -1.88 -35.22 19.14
C THR A 528 -1.21 -36.50 19.63
N TYR A 529 -0.92 -37.43 18.71
CA TYR A 529 -0.38 -38.76 19.01
C TYR A 529 0.94 -39.04 18.27
N LYS A 530 2.00 -39.35 19.02
CA LYS A 530 3.33 -39.71 18.52
C LYS A 530 3.34 -41.18 18.09
N LEU A 531 3.09 -41.41 16.79
CA LEU A 531 3.18 -42.74 16.16
C LEU A 531 4.60 -43.30 16.28
N THR A 532 5.60 -42.44 16.04
CA THR A 532 7.02 -42.67 16.30
C THR A 532 7.64 -41.38 16.87
N PRO A 533 8.89 -41.37 17.36
CA PRO A 533 9.57 -40.12 17.74
C PRO A 533 9.71 -39.10 16.58
N GLN A 534 9.58 -39.56 15.33
CA GLN A 534 9.73 -38.76 14.10
C GLN A 534 8.40 -38.41 13.41
N ILE A 535 7.28 -39.01 13.82
CA ILE A 535 5.97 -38.89 13.15
C ILE A 535 4.85 -38.74 14.19
N SER A 536 4.07 -37.67 14.08
CA SER A 536 2.85 -37.46 14.86
C SER A 536 1.60 -37.43 13.96
N ALA A 537 0.53 -38.09 14.40
CA ALA A 537 -0.83 -37.83 13.95
C ALA A 537 -1.47 -36.76 14.84
N PHE A 538 -2.43 -36.00 14.32
CA PHE A 538 -3.23 -35.05 15.08
C PHE A 538 -4.68 -35.03 14.58
N GLY A 539 -5.59 -34.55 15.43
CA GLY A 539 -6.96 -34.25 15.04
C GLY A 539 -7.64 -33.29 16.00
N SER A 540 -8.42 -32.35 15.48
CA SER A 540 -9.16 -31.37 16.28
C SER A 540 -10.54 -31.02 15.69
N TYR A 541 -11.38 -30.49 16.58
CA TYR A 541 -12.62 -29.79 16.27
C TYR A 541 -12.57 -28.40 16.92
N SER A 542 -12.91 -27.36 16.17
CA SER A 542 -12.88 -25.97 16.64
C SER A 542 -14.03 -25.15 16.08
N VAL A 543 -14.62 -24.29 16.91
CA VAL A 543 -15.62 -23.30 16.52
C VAL A 543 -14.98 -21.91 16.48
N ALA A 544 -15.35 -21.08 15.51
CA ALA A 544 -14.94 -19.66 15.42
C ALA A 544 -16.05 -18.78 14.82
N ASN A 545 -16.01 -17.46 15.08
CA ASN A 545 -17.01 -16.50 14.60
C ASN A 545 -16.41 -15.21 14.01
N ARG A 546 -17.20 -14.56 13.14
CA ARG A 546 -16.96 -13.25 12.53
C ARG A 546 -18.21 -12.39 12.72
N ALA A 547 -18.08 -11.28 13.43
CA ALA A 547 -19.14 -10.26 13.48
C ALA A 547 -19.18 -9.50 12.14
N PRO A 548 -20.35 -9.03 11.67
CA PRO A 548 -20.44 -8.15 10.52
C PRO A 548 -19.66 -6.86 10.75
N THR A 549 -18.99 -6.38 9.70
CA THR A 549 -18.22 -5.12 9.72
C THR A 549 -19.14 -3.90 9.61
N PRO A 550 -18.68 -2.69 10.00
CA PRO A 550 -19.42 -1.45 9.79
C PRO A 550 -19.89 -1.24 8.34
N LEU A 551 -19.03 -1.56 7.36
CA LEU A 551 -19.37 -1.52 5.94
C LEU A 551 -20.53 -2.47 5.58
N GLU A 552 -20.49 -3.72 6.05
CA GLU A 552 -21.55 -4.69 5.79
C GLU A 552 -22.89 -4.29 6.45
N LEU A 553 -22.84 -3.75 7.67
CA LEU A 553 -24.03 -3.28 8.39
C LEU A 553 -24.65 -2.02 7.79
N GLY A 554 -23.83 -1.17 7.16
CA GLY A 554 -24.27 0.07 6.50
C GLY A 554 -24.71 -0.10 5.05
N CYS A 555 -24.69 -1.32 4.49
CA CYS A 555 -25.10 -1.62 3.11
C CYS A 555 -25.84 -2.97 3.05
N SER A 556 -26.77 -3.22 3.99
CA SER A 556 -27.44 -4.53 4.12
C SER A 556 -28.80 -4.62 3.42
N ASP A 557 -29.31 -3.52 2.87
CA ASP A 557 -30.67 -3.42 2.30
C ASP A 557 -30.79 -4.01 0.88
N PRO A 558 -31.55 -5.11 0.66
CA PRO A 558 -31.81 -5.66 -0.66
C PRO A 558 -32.88 -4.87 -1.46
N GLU A 559 -33.75 -4.12 -0.79
CA GLU A 559 -34.77 -3.26 -1.41
C GLU A 559 -34.19 -1.86 -1.72
N ARG A 560 -33.12 -1.46 -1.03
CA ARG A 560 -32.42 -0.17 -1.23
C ARG A 560 -30.90 -0.35 -1.38
N PRO A 561 -30.44 -1.03 -2.44
CA PRO A 561 -29.03 -1.30 -2.67
C PRO A 561 -28.20 -0.01 -2.77
N CYS A 562 -26.94 -0.11 -2.33
CA CYS A 562 -26.02 1.02 -2.18
C CYS A 562 -24.88 0.97 -3.23
N LEU A 563 -24.26 2.10 -3.57
CA LEU A 563 -22.92 2.08 -4.18
C LEU A 563 -21.91 1.70 -3.09
N ILE A 564 -21.46 0.44 -3.07
CA ILE A 564 -20.58 -0.07 -2.01
C ILE A 564 -19.29 0.74 -1.94
N ASP A 565 -18.89 1.15 -0.74
CA ASP A 565 -17.84 2.13 -0.42
C ASP A 565 -18.12 3.62 -0.77
N SER A 566 -19.23 3.97 -1.41
CA SER A 566 -19.60 5.37 -1.73
C SER A 566 -20.88 5.85 -1.04
N PHE A 567 -21.98 5.12 -1.20
CA PHE A 567 -23.28 5.39 -0.55
C PHE A 567 -23.69 4.22 0.33
N MET A 568 -24.60 4.44 1.29
CA MET A 568 -24.87 3.49 2.36
C MET A 568 -26.35 3.51 2.78
N VAL A 569 -26.94 2.33 2.92
CA VAL A 569 -28.30 2.10 3.42
C VAL A 569 -28.31 0.85 4.32
N ALA A 570 -28.84 0.97 5.54
CA ALA A 570 -28.85 -0.07 6.56
C ALA A 570 -30.28 -0.58 6.85
N ASP A 571 -30.36 -1.79 7.41
CA ASP A 571 -31.57 -2.65 7.56
C ASP A 571 -31.81 -3.51 6.30
N PRO A 572 -32.08 -4.84 6.37
CA PRO A 572 -32.21 -5.71 7.55
C PRO A 572 -30.89 -5.94 8.33
N PRO A 573 -30.97 -6.36 9.61
CA PRO A 573 -29.79 -6.63 10.43
C PRO A 573 -29.12 -7.96 10.07
N LEU A 574 -27.83 -7.90 9.71
CA LEU A 574 -27.01 -9.08 9.43
C LEU A 574 -26.71 -9.89 10.70
N LYS A 575 -26.73 -11.22 10.57
CA LYS A 575 -26.23 -12.15 11.59
C LYS A 575 -24.70 -12.25 11.52
N GLN A 576 -24.07 -12.59 12.66
CA GLN A 576 -22.66 -12.99 12.67
C GLN A 576 -22.45 -14.34 11.97
N VAL A 577 -21.37 -14.46 11.20
CA VAL A 577 -20.94 -15.71 10.57
C VAL A 577 -20.33 -16.61 11.63
N THR A 578 -20.67 -17.91 11.62
CA THR A 578 -20.05 -18.92 12.50
C THR A 578 -19.48 -20.07 11.67
N SER A 579 -18.44 -20.73 12.20
CA SER A 579 -17.69 -21.76 11.48
C SER A 579 -17.30 -22.91 12.41
N ASN A 580 -17.53 -24.14 11.95
CA ASN A 580 -17.19 -25.38 12.64
C ASN A 580 -16.18 -26.14 11.78
N THR A 581 -14.92 -26.14 12.20
CA THR A 581 -13.78 -26.79 11.51
C THR A 581 -13.43 -28.11 12.18
N THR A 582 -13.27 -29.15 11.37
CA THR A 582 -12.54 -30.38 11.72
C THR A 582 -11.26 -30.44 10.90
N ASP A 583 -10.12 -30.71 11.54
CA ASP A 583 -8.82 -30.87 10.89
C ASP A 583 -8.19 -32.18 11.40
N LEU A 584 -7.68 -33.01 10.49
CA LEU A 584 -7.09 -34.32 10.78
C LEU A 584 -5.82 -34.49 9.93
N GLY A 585 -4.70 -34.90 10.52
CA GLY A 585 -3.48 -35.01 9.74
C GLY A 585 -2.35 -35.80 10.37
N VAL A 586 -1.29 -35.95 9.59
CA VAL A 586 -0.01 -36.55 9.97
C VAL A 586 1.13 -35.65 9.51
N ARG A 587 2.20 -35.60 10.30
CA ARG A 587 3.42 -34.84 10.00
C ARG A 587 4.63 -35.54 10.59
N GLY A 588 5.79 -35.32 9.99
CA GLY A 588 7.04 -35.86 10.49
C GLY A 588 8.28 -35.32 9.79
N GLY A 589 9.43 -35.83 10.19
CA GLY A 589 10.69 -35.51 9.53
C GLY A 589 11.80 -36.52 9.81
N PHE A 590 12.67 -36.72 8.82
CA PHE A 590 13.80 -37.66 8.88
C PHE A 590 14.97 -37.14 8.02
N ARG A 591 16.16 -37.75 8.12
CA ARG A 591 17.27 -37.46 7.21
C ARG A 591 17.36 -38.55 6.13
N PRO A 592 17.13 -38.27 4.84
CA PRO A 592 17.12 -39.32 3.81
C PRO A 592 18.44 -40.10 3.69
N ALA A 593 19.57 -39.44 3.98
CA ALA A 593 20.90 -40.06 4.00
C ALA A 593 21.09 -41.09 5.15
N GLU A 594 20.28 -41.07 6.20
CA GLU A 594 20.29 -42.10 7.27
C GLU A 594 19.53 -43.38 6.84
N LEU A 595 18.68 -43.30 5.81
CA LEU A 595 17.87 -44.41 5.30
C LEU A 595 18.44 -45.03 4.02
N LEU A 596 19.04 -44.22 3.14
CA LEU A 596 19.60 -44.65 1.85
C LEU A 596 21.01 -44.04 1.64
N PRO A 597 22.01 -44.37 2.49
CA PRO A 597 23.33 -43.76 2.45
C PRO A 597 24.03 -43.90 1.09
N ASP A 598 23.93 -45.07 0.45
CA ASP A 598 24.58 -45.36 -0.83
C ASP A 598 24.03 -44.55 -2.03
N ILE A 599 22.83 -43.97 -1.87
CA ILE A 599 22.12 -43.22 -2.93
C ILE A 599 22.08 -41.72 -2.59
N LEU A 600 21.91 -41.36 -1.31
CA LEU A 600 21.63 -40.00 -0.85
C LEU A 600 22.72 -39.42 0.06
N GLY A 601 23.82 -40.14 0.32
CA GLY A 601 24.94 -39.65 1.13
C GLY A 601 25.63 -38.39 0.59
N ALA A 602 25.52 -38.12 -0.72
CA ALA A 602 25.97 -36.87 -1.34
C ALA A 602 25.07 -35.65 -1.04
N PHE A 603 23.90 -35.88 -0.43
CA PHE A 603 22.90 -34.86 -0.09
C PHE A 603 22.49 -34.97 1.40
N PRO A 604 23.40 -34.65 2.34
CA PRO A 604 23.06 -34.55 3.75
C PRO A 604 22.06 -33.40 3.97
N GLY A 605 20.92 -33.72 4.58
CA GLY A 605 19.85 -32.77 4.84
C GLY A 605 18.65 -33.42 5.53
N THR A 606 17.70 -32.60 5.95
CA THR A 606 16.43 -33.03 6.55
C THR A 606 15.31 -32.97 5.53
N LEU A 607 14.45 -34.00 5.52
CA LEU A 607 13.14 -33.96 4.88
C LEU A 607 12.08 -33.78 5.97
N GLN A 608 11.28 -32.72 5.88
CA GLN A 608 10.07 -32.49 6.68
C GLN A 608 8.85 -32.67 5.77
N TRP A 609 7.76 -33.21 6.30
CA TRP A 609 6.54 -33.41 5.53
C TRP A 609 5.28 -33.36 6.40
N SER A 610 4.15 -33.01 5.77
CA SER A 610 2.82 -33.05 6.36
C SER A 610 1.78 -33.46 5.33
N ALA A 611 0.76 -34.20 5.77
CA ALA A 611 -0.44 -34.50 5.01
C ALA A 611 -1.66 -34.34 5.92
N GLY A 612 -2.55 -33.42 5.59
CA GLY A 612 -3.76 -33.10 6.35
C GLY A 612 -5.01 -33.11 5.47
N ILE A 613 -6.16 -33.38 6.09
CA ILE A 613 -7.48 -33.21 5.52
C ILE A 613 -8.31 -32.33 6.45
N TYR A 614 -9.11 -31.43 5.89
CA TYR A 614 -9.90 -30.49 6.66
C TYR A 614 -11.33 -30.37 6.11
N ARG A 615 -12.26 -29.99 6.98
CA ARG A 615 -13.61 -29.57 6.61
C ARG A 615 -14.11 -28.49 7.57
N THR A 616 -14.33 -27.31 7.02
CA THR A 616 -14.99 -26.18 7.69
C THR A 616 -16.40 -26.03 7.12
N ASN A 617 -17.40 -26.13 7.99
CA ASN A 617 -18.79 -25.83 7.67
C ASN A 617 -19.07 -24.43 8.22
N VAL A 618 -19.55 -23.51 7.37
CA VAL A 618 -19.80 -22.11 7.71
C VAL A 618 -21.30 -21.83 7.61
N PHE A 619 -21.82 -21.09 8.58
CA PHE A 619 -23.25 -20.83 8.75
C PHE A 619 -23.51 -19.32 8.72
N ASP A 620 -24.62 -18.95 8.07
CA ASP A 620 -25.01 -17.55 7.83
C ASP A 620 -23.87 -16.73 7.16
N ASP A 621 -23.20 -17.32 6.16
CA ASP A 621 -22.02 -16.76 5.48
C ASP A 621 -22.39 -15.47 4.70
N ILE A 622 -21.61 -14.39 4.86
CA ILE A 622 -21.95 -13.06 4.30
C ILE A 622 -21.23 -12.84 2.98
N PHE A 623 -21.98 -12.42 1.95
CA PHE A 623 -21.43 -12.03 0.66
C PHE A 623 -21.95 -10.65 0.22
N SER A 624 -21.11 -9.93 -0.51
CA SER A 624 -21.54 -8.81 -1.35
C SER A 624 -22.31 -9.37 -2.56
N ILE A 625 -23.51 -8.85 -2.79
CA ILE A 625 -24.44 -9.26 -3.84
C ILE A 625 -24.71 -8.04 -4.75
N PRO A 626 -24.46 -8.12 -6.07
CA PRO A 626 -24.82 -7.06 -7.01
C PRO A 626 -26.34 -6.93 -7.17
N SER A 627 -26.86 -5.71 -7.27
CA SER A 627 -28.28 -5.42 -7.46
C SER A 627 -28.63 -5.09 -8.91
N GLN A 628 -29.91 -4.83 -9.22
CA GLN A 628 -30.32 -4.47 -10.59
C GLN A 628 -29.68 -3.17 -11.09
N VAL A 629 -29.52 -2.21 -10.18
CA VAL A 629 -29.01 -0.87 -10.47
C VAL A 629 -27.50 -0.93 -10.70
N VAL A 630 -27.04 -0.36 -11.80
CA VAL A 630 -25.63 -0.37 -12.22
C VAL A 630 -24.72 0.16 -11.11
N GLY A 631 -23.56 -0.48 -10.92
CA GLY A 631 -22.59 -0.14 -9.87
C GLY A 631 -22.97 -0.56 -8.44
N ARG A 632 -24.24 -0.89 -8.16
CA ARG A 632 -24.74 -1.10 -6.80
C ARG A 632 -24.76 -2.55 -6.32
N GLY A 633 -24.84 -2.70 -5.01
CA GLY A 633 -25.03 -3.97 -4.33
C GLY A 633 -25.44 -3.83 -2.87
N TYR A 634 -25.53 -4.97 -2.19
CA TYR A 634 -25.85 -5.08 -0.77
C TYR A 634 -25.19 -6.31 -0.16
N PHE A 635 -25.11 -6.37 1.17
CA PHE A 635 -24.59 -7.52 1.91
C PHE A 635 -25.73 -8.37 2.47
N THR A 636 -25.61 -9.69 2.39
CA THR A 636 -26.62 -10.60 2.97
C THR A 636 -26.02 -11.91 3.46
N ASN A 637 -26.67 -12.55 4.44
CA ASN A 637 -26.33 -13.89 4.90
C ASN A 637 -26.82 -14.92 3.85
N ALA A 638 -25.96 -15.32 2.91
CA ALA A 638 -26.25 -16.17 1.75
C ALA A 638 -26.45 -17.68 2.10
N GLY A 639 -26.88 -17.98 3.32
CA GLY A 639 -27.05 -19.34 3.84
C GLY A 639 -25.74 -19.99 4.31
N ASN A 640 -25.62 -21.29 4.08
CA ASN A 640 -24.55 -22.12 4.62
C ASN A 640 -23.61 -22.61 3.51
N THR A 641 -22.32 -22.63 3.78
CA THR A 641 -21.27 -23.00 2.83
C THR A 641 -20.29 -24.00 3.47
N VAL A 642 -19.58 -24.78 2.67
CA VAL A 642 -18.61 -25.77 3.13
C VAL A 642 -17.30 -25.60 2.37
N ARG A 643 -16.19 -25.57 3.09
CA ARG A 643 -14.82 -25.52 2.57
C ARG A 643 -14.08 -26.74 3.10
N GLN A 644 -13.79 -27.71 2.25
CA GLN A 644 -13.15 -28.98 2.62
C GLN A 644 -12.00 -29.31 1.67
N GLY A 645 -10.99 -30.03 2.14
CA GLY A 645 -9.80 -30.20 1.33
C GLY A 645 -8.74 -31.15 1.85
N VAL A 646 -7.66 -31.23 1.08
CA VAL A 646 -6.44 -32.01 1.33
C VAL A 646 -5.25 -31.08 1.16
N GLU A 647 -4.33 -31.07 2.12
CA GLU A 647 -3.06 -30.34 2.06
C GLU A 647 -1.89 -31.30 2.22
N LEU A 648 -0.99 -31.31 1.24
CA LEU A 648 0.26 -32.06 1.25
C LEU A 648 1.42 -31.08 1.14
N SER A 649 2.44 -31.26 1.97
CA SER A 649 3.69 -30.52 1.90
C SER A 649 4.87 -31.45 2.16
N ALA A 650 5.94 -31.28 1.38
CA ALA A 650 7.23 -31.92 1.60
C ALA A 650 8.34 -30.89 1.34
N ARG A 651 9.27 -30.77 2.28
CA ARG A 651 10.40 -29.84 2.23
C ARG A 651 11.71 -30.56 2.52
N TYR A 652 12.68 -30.40 1.63
CA TYR A 652 14.06 -30.80 1.84
C TYR A 652 14.96 -29.58 2.12
N SER A 653 15.79 -29.70 3.15
CA SER A 653 16.75 -28.67 3.58
C SER A 653 18.13 -29.29 3.79
N GLY A 654 19.07 -28.99 2.89
CA GLY A 654 20.49 -29.31 2.99
C GLY A 654 21.36 -28.17 2.46
N GLU A 655 22.67 -28.22 2.72
CA GLU A 655 23.60 -27.09 2.43
C GLU A 655 23.67 -26.71 0.95
N ARG A 656 23.70 -27.71 0.06
CA ARG A 656 23.82 -27.51 -1.40
C ARG A 656 22.48 -27.45 -2.12
N LEU A 657 21.40 -27.90 -1.48
CA LEU A 657 20.10 -28.11 -2.11
C LEU A 657 19.00 -27.82 -1.07
N SER A 658 18.13 -26.87 -1.39
CA SER A 658 16.80 -26.82 -0.77
C SER A 658 15.75 -27.05 -1.84
N ALA A 659 14.70 -27.79 -1.50
CA ALA A 659 13.59 -28.05 -2.39
C ALA A 659 12.29 -28.15 -1.60
N TYR A 660 11.17 -27.82 -2.22
CA TYR A 660 9.84 -28.05 -1.64
C TYR A 660 8.83 -28.43 -2.71
N VAL A 661 7.82 -29.20 -2.31
CA VAL A 661 6.65 -29.55 -3.10
C VAL A 661 5.42 -29.43 -2.21
N ASN A 662 4.44 -28.63 -2.62
CA ASN A 662 3.15 -28.48 -1.96
C ASN A 662 2.03 -28.82 -2.96
N TYR A 663 1.01 -29.51 -2.49
CA TYR A 663 -0.24 -29.72 -3.22
C TYR A 663 -1.42 -29.44 -2.31
N THR A 664 -2.41 -28.70 -2.81
CA THR A 664 -3.68 -28.47 -2.10
C THR A 664 -4.85 -28.72 -3.03
N LEU A 665 -5.85 -29.43 -2.52
CA LEU A 665 -7.20 -29.49 -3.07
C LEU A 665 -8.13 -28.77 -2.10
N THR A 666 -8.79 -27.70 -2.55
CA THR A 666 -9.81 -26.94 -1.81
C THR A 666 -11.13 -27.02 -2.56
N ASN A 667 -12.06 -27.83 -2.06
CA ASN A 667 -13.43 -27.93 -2.55
C ASN A 667 -14.33 -27.03 -1.68
N ALA A 668 -14.78 -25.90 -2.23
CA ALA A 668 -15.55 -24.88 -1.54
C ALA A 668 -16.90 -24.66 -2.25
N TYR A 669 -18.01 -24.90 -1.56
CA TYR A 669 -19.34 -24.98 -2.18
C TYR A 669 -20.50 -24.58 -1.24
N PHE A 670 -21.64 -24.17 -1.81
CA PHE A 670 -22.89 -23.91 -1.11
C PHE A 670 -23.52 -25.20 -0.58
N ASN A 671 -23.96 -25.21 0.67
CA ASN A 671 -24.57 -26.36 1.35
C ASN A 671 -26.06 -26.12 1.70
N SER A 672 -26.62 -25.00 1.26
CA SER A 672 -28.06 -24.67 1.29
C SER A 672 -28.48 -24.04 -0.02
N THR A 673 -29.77 -24.11 -0.36
CA THR A 673 -30.34 -23.33 -1.46
C THR A 673 -30.33 -21.84 -1.11
N ALA A 674 -29.97 -20.97 -2.06
CA ALA A 674 -30.01 -19.51 -1.89
C ALA A 674 -30.47 -18.84 -3.20
N LEU A 675 -31.13 -17.68 -3.12
CA LEU A 675 -31.48 -16.85 -4.27
C LEU A 675 -30.62 -15.59 -4.23
N LEU A 676 -29.63 -15.49 -5.13
CA LEU A 676 -28.59 -14.45 -5.06
C LEU A 676 -28.63 -13.54 -6.29
N GLY A 677 -28.49 -12.24 -6.05
CA GLY A 677 -28.36 -11.23 -7.11
C GLY A 677 -27.20 -11.54 -8.06
N SER A 678 -27.49 -11.46 -9.36
CA SER A 678 -26.60 -11.77 -10.47
C SER A 678 -27.16 -11.11 -11.76
N PRO A 679 -27.28 -9.77 -11.80
CA PRO A 679 -27.98 -9.03 -12.86
C PRO A 679 -27.32 -9.25 -14.24
N ASN A 680 -25.99 -9.15 -14.27
CA ASN A 680 -25.17 -9.25 -15.49
C ASN A 680 -24.89 -10.70 -15.93
N ASN A 681 -25.53 -11.68 -15.29
CA ASN A 681 -25.38 -13.10 -15.63
C ASN A 681 -26.33 -13.46 -16.79
N PRO A 682 -25.83 -13.97 -17.93
CA PRO A 682 -26.66 -14.21 -19.11
C PRO A 682 -27.83 -15.17 -18.89
N ALA A 683 -27.75 -16.08 -17.90
CA ALA A 683 -28.85 -16.98 -17.57
C ALA A 683 -29.95 -16.31 -16.74
N ALA A 684 -29.61 -15.29 -15.93
CA ALA A 684 -30.59 -14.46 -15.25
C ALA A 684 -31.30 -13.55 -16.28
N ILE A 685 -30.53 -12.84 -17.11
CA ILE A 685 -31.04 -11.99 -18.20
C ILE A 685 -31.97 -12.77 -19.12
N ALA A 686 -31.56 -13.96 -19.58
CA ALA A 686 -32.37 -14.81 -20.46
C ALA A 686 -33.65 -15.37 -19.79
N ALA A 687 -33.72 -15.36 -18.45
CA ALA A 687 -34.90 -15.73 -17.69
C ALA A 687 -35.79 -14.52 -17.33
N GLY A 688 -35.44 -13.30 -17.73
CA GLY A 688 -36.13 -12.07 -17.34
C GLY A 688 -36.01 -11.78 -15.84
N SER A 689 -34.87 -12.16 -15.23
CA SER A 689 -34.61 -11.99 -13.80
C SER A 689 -33.21 -11.44 -13.56
N THR A 690 -32.97 -10.92 -12.36
CA THR A 690 -31.67 -10.39 -11.93
C THR A 690 -31.07 -11.17 -10.77
N SER A 691 -31.72 -12.28 -10.37
CA SER A 691 -31.28 -13.16 -9.29
C SER A 691 -31.29 -14.60 -9.77
N ILE A 692 -30.31 -15.39 -9.33
CA ILE A 692 -30.13 -16.77 -9.73
C ILE A 692 -30.33 -17.72 -8.55
N LEU A 693 -31.06 -18.82 -8.78
CA LEU A 693 -31.31 -19.83 -7.78
C LEU A 693 -30.11 -20.78 -7.68
N VAL A 694 -29.38 -20.67 -6.58
CA VAL A 694 -28.21 -21.47 -6.24
C VAL A 694 -28.65 -22.71 -5.49
N TYR A 695 -28.22 -23.88 -5.94
CA TYR A 695 -28.51 -25.16 -5.31
C TYR A 695 -27.31 -25.70 -4.50
N PRO A 696 -27.55 -26.54 -3.47
CA PRO A 696 -26.47 -27.22 -2.75
C PRO A 696 -25.55 -28.00 -3.70
N GLY A 697 -24.24 -27.81 -3.55
CA GLY A 697 -23.21 -28.40 -4.42
C GLY A 697 -22.61 -27.43 -5.45
N ALA A 698 -23.21 -26.25 -5.67
CA ALA A 698 -22.59 -25.19 -6.47
C ALA A 698 -21.31 -24.66 -5.77
N MET A 699 -20.20 -24.59 -6.50
CA MET A 699 -18.91 -24.11 -6.00
C MET A 699 -18.92 -22.60 -5.79
N LEU A 700 -18.19 -22.14 -4.79
CA LEU A 700 -17.96 -20.72 -4.54
C LEU A 700 -17.06 -20.11 -5.65
N PRO A 701 -17.42 -18.94 -6.21
CA PRO A 701 -16.56 -18.18 -7.12
C PRO A 701 -15.16 -17.84 -6.58
N ALA A 702 -14.26 -17.43 -7.47
CA ALA A 702 -12.87 -17.01 -7.20
C ALA A 702 -11.93 -18.05 -6.53
N ILE A 703 -12.44 -19.13 -5.94
CA ILE A 703 -11.62 -20.16 -5.28
C ILE A 703 -11.12 -21.20 -6.29
N ALA A 704 -9.79 -21.23 -6.51
CA ALA A 704 -9.11 -22.21 -7.36
C ALA A 704 -9.05 -23.59 -6.68
N PRO A 705 -9.66 -24.68 -7.22
CA PRO A 705 -9.73 -25.94 -6.47
C PRO A 705 -8.41 -26.71 -6.33
N HIS A 706 -7.63 -26.86 -7.40
CA HIS A 706 -6.34 -27.56 -7.38
C HIS A 706 -5.17 -26.56 -7.44
N ARG A 707 -4.24 -26.69 -6.50
CA ARG A 707 -3.06 -25.82 -6.33
C ARG A 707 -1.83 -26.72 -6.24
N PHE A 708 -0.82 -26.48 -7.06
CA PHE A 708 0.46 -27.20 -7.01
C PHE A 708 1.61 -26.19 -7.02
N LYS A 709 2.56 -26.36 -6.11
CA LYS A 709 3.75 -25.51 -5.99
C LYS A 709 4.97 -26.40 -5.86
N ALA A 710 6.02 -26.11 -6.61
CA ALA A 710 7.31 -26.77 -6.44
C ALA A 710 8.43 -25.75 -6.59
N GLY A 711 9.47 -25.83 -5.76
CA GLY A 711 10.63 -24.95 -5.86
C GLY A 711 11.92 -25.68 -5.53
N VAL A 712 13.02 -25.20 -6.12
CA VAL A 712 14.36 -25.74 -5.91
C VAL A 712 15.39 -24.61 -5.96
N ASP A 713 16.35 -24.66 -5.03
CA ASP A 713 17.51 -23.78 -4.97
C ASP A 713 18.76 -24.64 -4.77
N TYR A 714 19.75 -24.49 -5.67
CA TYR A 714 20.93 -25.33 -5.75
C TYR A 714 22.22 -24.49 -5.82
N ALA A 715 23.17 -24.80 -4.93
CA ALA A 715 24.49 -24.20 -4.92
C ALA A 715 25.43 -24.95 -5.88
N VAL A 716 25.50 -24.49 -7.13
CA VAL A 716 26.41 -25.03 -8.16
C VAL A 716 27.86 -24.91 -7.72
N THR A 717 28.19 -23.80 -7.05
CA THR A 717 29.44 -23.62 -6.30
C THR A 717 29.13 -22.92 -4.97
N PRO A 718 30.06 -22.89 -3.99
CA PRO A 718 29.88 -22.10 -2.77
C PRO A 718 29.51 -20.62 -3.04
N LYS A 719 29.94 -20.05 -4.16
CA LYS A 719 29.65 -18.65 -4.55
C LYS A 719 28.51 -18.48 -5.56
N TRP A 720 27.98 -19.56 -6.14
CA TRP A 720 27.00 -19.46 -7.24
C TRP A 720 25.79 -20.35 -6.98
N LYS A 721 24.63 -19.70 -6.85
CA LYS A 721 23.36 -20.35 -6.60
C LYS A 721 22.41 -20.13 -7.78
N VAL A 722 21.71 -21.17 -8.18
CA VAL A 722 20.65 -21.16 -9.21
C VAL A 722 19.40 -21.78 -8.62
N GLY A 723 18.24 -21.30 -9.01
CA GLY A 723 16.98 -21.82 -8.50
C GLY A 723 15.77 -21.36 -9.28
N GLY A 724 14.61 -21.85 -8.88
CA GLY A 724 13.34 -21.48 -9.47
C GLY A 724 12.17 -22.09 -8.74
N ASP A 725 10.98 -21.59 -9.05
CA ASP A 725 9.71 -22.10 -8.55
C ASP A 725 8.65 -22.15 -9.65
N LEU A 726 7.77 -23.13 -9.55
CA LEU A 726 6.60 -23.34 -10.37
C LEU A 726 5.37 -23.16 -9.48
N VAL A 727 4.50 -22.22 -9.82
CA VAL A 727 3.17 -22.07 -9.22
C VAL A 727 2.12 -22.43 -10.27
N TYR A 728 1.32 -23.44 -9.98
CA TYR A 728 0.19 -23.88 -10.81
C TYR A 728 -1.13 -23.79 -10.04
N ALA A 729 -2.17 -23.31 -10.71
CA ALA A 729 -3.54 -23.33 -10.21
C ALA A 729 -4.53 -23.68 -11.32
N SER A 730 -5.54 -24.49 -11.00
CA SER A 730 -6.76 -24.60 -11.80
C SER A 730 -7.55 -23.28 -11.73
N GLY A 731 -8.16 -22.84 -12.83
CA GLY A 731 -8.96 -21.62 -12.81
C GLY A 731 -10.23 -21.74 -11.95
N PRO A 732 -10.65 -20.68 -11.25
CA PRO A 732 -11.90 -20.63 -10.49
C PRO A 732 -13.12 -20.29 -11.39
N TYR A 733 -14.32 -20.35 -10.83
CA TYR A 733 -15.52 -19.74 -11.43
C TYR A 733 -15.49 -18.21 -11.30
N LEU A 734 -16.18 -17.52 -12.21
CA LEU A 734 -16.28 -16.06 -12.22
C LEU A 734 -17.14 -15.55 -11.05
N GLY A 735 -16.82 -14.36 -10.53
CA GLY A 735 -17.70 -13.59 -9.66
C GLY A 735 -19.09 -13.42 -10.29
N GLY A 736 -20.13 -13.59 -9.48
CA GLY A 736 -21.52 -13.63 -9.93
C GLY A 736 -21.98 -14.96 -10.55
N ASP A 737 -21.10 -15.88 -10.95
CA ASP A 737 -21.49 -17.22 -11.44
C ASP A 737 -21.82 -18.19 -10.27
N TRP A 738 -22.71 -17.75 -9.39
CA TRP A 738 -23.11 -18.46 -8.17
C TRP A 738 -23.69 -19.86 -8.45
N ALA A 739 -24.27 -20.07 -9.64
CA ALA A 739 -24.81 -21.36 -10.09
C ALA A 739 -23.85 -22.16 -10.99
N ASN A 740 -22.62 -21.67 -11.23
CA ASN A 740 -21.53 -22.33 -11.97
C ASN A 740 -21.86 -22.67 -13.44
N GLN A 741 -22.71 -21.87 -14.09
CA GLN A 741 -23.24 -22.18 -15.42
C GLN A 741 -22.30 -21.80 -16.57
N PHE A 742 -21.30 -20.94 -16.31
CA PHE A 742 -20.48 -20.33 -17.36
C PHE A 742 -19.04 -20.85 -17.42
N GLY A 743 -18.74 -21.89 -16.63
CA GLY A 743 -17.45 -22.56 -16.59
C GLY A 743 -16.36 -21.75 -15.88
N THR A 744 -15.22 -22.41 -15.66
CA THR A 744 -14.08 -21.79 -14.97
C THR A 744 -13.19 -20.96 -15.91
N LEU A 745 -12.39 -20.07 -15.31
CA LEU A 745 -11.29 -19.38 -15.98
C LEU A 745 -10.21 -20.38 -16.43
N SER A 746 -9.31 -19.94 -17.31
CA SER A 746 -8.21 -20.76 -17.80
C SER A 746 -7.24 -21.15 -16.64
N PRO A 747 -6.86 -22.43 -16.48
CA PRO A 747 -5.79 -22.81 -15.56
C PRO A 747 -4.47 -22.16 -15.97
N TYR A 748 -3.57 -21.92 -15.02
CA TYR A 748 -2.31 -21.24 -15.27
C TYR A 748 -1.12 -21.90 -14.56
N ALA A 749 0.05 -21.79 -15.19
CA ALA A 749 1.34 -22.17 -14.66
C ALA A 749 2.31 -20.98 -14.79
N LEU A 750 3.00 -20.63 -13.70
CA LEU A 750 4.01 -19.57 -13.65
C LEU A 750 5.35 -20.20 -13.26
N LEU A 751 6.29 -20.25 -14.20
CA LEU A 751 7.69 -20.60 -13.92
C LEU A 751 8.46 -19.32 -13.57
N ASN A 752 9.16 -19.32 -12.45
CA ASN A 752 10.05 -18.25 -12.02
C ASN A 752 11.47 -18.80 -11.87
N LEU A 753 12.47 -18.03 -12.29
CA LEU A 753 13.88 -18.41 -12.26
C LEU A 753 14.71 -17.35 -11.53
N ARG A 754 15.71 -17.78 -10.77
CA ARG A 754 16.62 -16.92 -10.01
C ARG A 754 18.05 -17.43 -10.05
N THR A 755 19.01 -16.53 -10.01
CA THR A 755 20.42 -16.85 -9.75
C THR A 755 21.12 -15.73 -9.01
N SER A 756 22.08 -16.07 -8.16
CA SER A 756 22.91 -15.13 -7.42
C SER A 756 24.37 -15.58 -7.37
N TYR A 757 25.28 -14.61 -7.46
CA TYR A 757 26.73 -14.82 -7.43
C TYR A 757 27.40 -13.92 -6.39
N ASP A 758 28.12 -14.54 -5.45
CA ASP A 758 28.81 -13.89 -4.35
C ASP A 758 30.22 -13.45 -4.79
N VAL A 759 30.30 -12.22 -5.31
CA VAL A 759 31.55 -11.62 -5.81
C VAL A 759 32.57 -11.50 -4.67
N THR A 760 32.12 -10.95 -3.54
CA THR A 760 32.87 -10.91 -2.27
C THR A 760 31.96 -11.40 -1.14
N PRO A 761 32.48 -11.70 0.08
CA PRO A 761 31.65 -12.04 1.24
C PRO A 761 30.60 -10.98 1.61
N HIS A 762 30.76 -9.75 1.09
CA HIS A 762 29.90 -8.60 1.38
C HIS A 762 29.15 -8.06 0.15
N LEU A 763 29.29 -8.68 -1.03
CA LEU A 763 28.63 -8.25 -2.26
C LEU A 763 28.15 -9.44 -3.09
N GLN A 764 26.83 -9.57 -3.16
CA GLN A 764 26.12 -10.52 -4.01
C GLN A 764 25.46 -9.78 -5.19
N LEU A 765 25.73 -10.24 -6.41
CA LEU A 765 24.96 -9.85 -7.60
C LEU A 765 23.87 -10.89 -7.84
N TYR A 766 22.68 -10.49 -8.32
CA TYR A 766 21.63 -11.45 -8.63
C TYR A 766 20.74 -11.02 -9.81
N ALA A 767 20.14 -12.02 -10.45
CA ALA A 767 19.22 -11.84 -11.58
C ALA A 767 17.98 -12.75 -11.42
N LEU A 768 16.82 -12.23 -11.83
CA LEU A 768 15.52 -12.88 -11.71
C LEU A 768 14.76 -12.80 -13.04
N ILE A 769 14.07 -13.89 -13.38
CA ILE A 769 13.07 -13.94 -14.45
C ILE A 769 11.76 -14.39 -13.80
N GLU A 770 10.83 -13.46 -13.59
CA GLU A 770 9.47 -13.80 -13.16
C GLU A 770 8.62 -14.14 -14.38
N ASN A 771 7.78 -15.17 -14.27
CA ASN A 771 6.92 -15.65 -15.36
C ASN A 771 7.69 -15.92 -16.68
N ALA A 772 8.72 -16.77 -16.62
CA ALA A 772 9.55 -17.19 -17.75
C ALA A 772 8.74 -17.87 -18.89
N THR A 773 7.57 -18.44 -18.58
CA THR A 773 6.61 -19.00 -19.55
C THR A 773 5.75 -17.94 -20.26
N ASN A 774 5.82 -16.67 -19.85
CA ASN A 774 5.03 -15.56 -20.37
C ASN A 774 3.49 -15.78 -20.26
N THR A 775 3.07 -16.60 -19.29
CA THR A 775 1.68 -16.99 -19.06
C THR A 775 0.85 -15.78 -18.62
N ARG A 776 -0.30 -15.51 -19.23
CA ARG A 776 -1.25 -14.52 -18.69
C ARG A 776 -2.21 -15.21 -17.73
N ALA A 777 -1.81 -15.29 -16.46
CA ALA A 777 -2.65 -15.84 -15.41
C ALA A 777 -3.95 -15.02 -15.27
N ARG A 778 -5.08 -15.72 -15.05
CA ARG A 778 -6.41 -15.15 -14.82
C ARG A 778 -6.93 -15.71 -13.50
N SER A 779 -6.50 -15.13 -12.37
CA SER A 779 -6.94 -15.57 -11.04
C SER A 779 -8.30 -14.99 -10.64
N PHE A 780 -8.72 -13.88 -11.25
CA PHE A 780 -10.01 -13.25 -10.98
C PHE A 780 -10.72 -12.81 -12.27
N GLY A 781 -12.04 -12.78 -12.22
CA GLY A 781 -12.94 -12.29 -13.26
C GLY A 781 -14.38 -12.33 -12.78
N THR A 782 -15.26 -11.54 -13.41
CA THR A 782 -16.67 -11.35 -13.00
C THR A 782 -17.51 -10.96 -14.22
N PHE A 783 -18.83 -10.89 -14.05
CA PHE A 783 -19.73 -10.33 -15.07
C PHE A 783 -19.77 -8.80 -15.04
N PHE A 784 -20.05 -8.18 -16.19
CA PHE A 784 -20.30 -6.75 -16.35
C PHE A 784 -21.38 -6.51 -17.42
N GLU A 785 -21.96 -5.30 -17.44
CA GLU A 785 -22.93 -4.92 -18.46
C GLU A 785 -22.24 -4.54 -19.78
N THR A 786 -22.69 -5.14 -20.88
CA THR A 786 -22.05 -5.01 -22.20
C THR A 786 -22.36 -3.72 -22.97
N ASN A 787 -23.37 -2.95 -22.53
CA ASN A 787 -23.91 -1.80 -23.25
C ASN A 787 -23.73 -0.46 -22.50
N ALA A 788 -23.30 -0.48 -21.24
CA ALA A 788 -23.17 0.70 -20.36
C ALA A 788 -22.19 1.79 -20.86
N ILE A 789 -21.45 1.52 -21.95
CA ILE A 789 -20.61 2.50 -22.65
C ILE A 789 -21.07 2.54 -24.12
N ASN A 790 -21.98 3.47 -24.42
CA ASN A 790 -22.73 3.52 -25.69
C ASN A 790 -21.89 3.65 -26.98
N PHE A 791 -20.60 3.97 -26.89
CA PHE A 791 -19.68 4.00 -28.04
C PHE A 791 -18.86 2.70 -28.23
N VAL A 792 -19.02 1.68 -27.37
CA VAL A 792 -18.45 0.33 -27.53
C VAL A 792 -19.46 -0.75 -27.15
N ASN A 793 -20.03 -1.42 -28.15
CA ASN A 793 -20.85 -2.61 -27.92
C ASN A 793 -19.96 -3.82 -27.65
N PHE A 794 -20.04 -4.38 -26.44
CA PHE A 794 -19.43 -5.67 -26.12
C PHE A 794 -20.40 -6.83 -26.41
N TYR A 795 -19.87 -8.04 -26.60
CA TYR A 795 -20.68 -9.23 -26.88
C TYR A 795 -20.45 -10.36 -25.87
N ASN A 796 -19.38 -10.28 -25.08
CA ASN A 796 -19.06 -11.22 -24.02
C ASN A 796 -19.11 -10.50 -22.66
N PRO A 797 -20.13 -10.74 -21.82
CA PRO A 797 -20.31 -10.04 -20.53
C PRO A 797 -19.30 -10.45 -19.45
N LYS A 798 -18.18 -11.11 -19.81
CA LYS A 798 -17.12 -11.53 -18.89
C LYS A 798 -15.96 -10.56 -18.93
N MET A 799 -15.65 -9.95 -17.79
CA MET A 799 -14.39 -9.24 -17.55
C MET A 799 -13.43 -10.07 -16.71
N VAL A 800 -12.13 -9.95 -16.99
CA VAL A 800 -11.06 -10.70 -16.30
C VAL A 800 -9.91 -9.79 -15.87
N SER A 801 -9.29 -10.12 -14.74
CA SER A 801 -7.97 -9.61 -14.43
C SER A 801 -6.91 -10.49 -15.10
N VAL A 802 -5.78 -9.90 -15.46
CA VAL A 802 -4.71 -10.55 -16.21
C VAL A 802 -3.36 -10.19 -15.61
N GLY A 803 -2.66 -11.20 -15.07
CA GLY A 803 -1.38 -11.01 -14.39
C GLY A 803 -0.20 -10.65 -15.32
N PRO A 804 0.93 -10.20 -14.73
CA PRO A 804 2.06 -9.63 -15.46
C PRO A 804 2.70 -10.53 -16.54
N PRO A 805 3.30 -9.95 -17.60
CA PRO A 805 4.12 -10.68 -18.55
C PRO A 805 5.45 -11.16 -17.92
N THR A 806 6.27 -11.86 -18.70
CA THR A 806 7.67 -12.14 -18.32
C THR A 806 8.38 -10.85 -17.91
N ALA A 807 8.98 -10.86 -16.72
CA ALA A 807 9.66 -9.71 -16.14
C ALA A 807 11.10 -10.06 -15.75
N PHE A 808 12.04 -9.22 -16.17
CA PHE A 808 13.46 -9.38 -15.91
C PHE A 808 13.90 -8.35 -14.88
N TYR A 809 14.64 -8.78 -13.87
CA TYR A 809 15.20 -7.90 -12.85
C TYR A 809 16.66 -8.25 -12.55
N GLY A 810 17.50 -7.23 -12.41
CA GLY A 810 18.87 -7.33 -11.90
C GLY A 810 19.00 -6.55 -10.59
N GLY A 811 19.76 -7.11 -9.64
CA GLY A 811 19.95 -6.49 -8.34
C GLY A 811 21.32 -6.77 -7.72
N MET A 812 21.63 -5.99 -6.69
CA MET A 812 22.87 -6.03 -5.93
C MET A 812 22.55 -5.96 -4.45
N LYS A 813 23.15 -6.85 -3.66
CA LYS A 813 22.99 -6.90 -2.21
C LYS A 813 24.33 -6.76 -1.51
N TRP A 814 24.45 -5.79 -0.62
CA TRP A 814 25.59 -5.61 0.27
C TRP A 814 25.22 -6.01 1.69
N SER A 815 26.07 -6.80 2.36
CA SER A 815 25.83 -7.29 3.73
C SER A 815 27.10 -7.12 4.58
N PHE A 816 27.01 -6.37 5.68
CA PHE A 816 28.13 -6.02 6.57
C PHE A 816 27.80 -6.38 8.03
N GLY A 817 28.66 -7.11 8.73
CA GLY A 817 28.47 -7.46 10.15
C GLY A 817 27.30 -8.42 10.45
N ALA A 818 26.37 -8.59 9.51
CA ALA A 818 25.54 -9.78 9.43
C ALA A 818 26.46 -10.93 9.01
N GLU A 819 26.45 -12.02 9.76
CA GLU A 819 27.14 -13.24 9.35
C GLU A 819 26.59 -13.66 7.98
N PRO A 820 27.45 -14.01 7.00
CA PRO A 820 27.00 -14.50 5.68
C PRO A 820 26.17 -15.77 5.86
N GLY A 821 24.83 -15.59 5.93
CA GLY A 821 23.92 -16.38 6.77
C GLY A 821 24.23 -17.87 6.84
N ASP A 822 24.67 -18.33 8.03
CA ASP A 822 25.61 -19.45 8.15
C ASP A 822 25.19 -20.73 7.44
N TRP A 823 26.12 -21.23 6.60
CA TRP A 823 26.14 -22.56 6.00
C TRP A 823 27.58 -23.13 5.95
N MET A 824 28.55 -22.58 6.70
CA MET A 824 29.96 -22.97 6.61
C MET A 824 30.84 -22.62 7.85
N ALA A 825 30.50 -23.09 9.07
CA ALA A 825 31.44 -23.02 10.21
C ALA A 825 31.31 -24.12 11.31
N LEU A 826 31.25 -25.41 10.96
CA LEU A 826 31.67 -26.48 11.89
C LEU A 826 32.74 -27.39 11.26
N ALA A 827 34.00 -26.96 11.39
CA ALA A 827 35.19 -27.77 11.20
C ALA A 827 36.23 -27.41 12.28
N PRO A 828 36.85 -28.38 12.99
CA PRO A 828 37.81 -28.09 14.04
C PRO A 828 39.21 -27.73 13.51
N ASP A 829 39.99 -27.09 14.38
CA ASP A 829 41.45 -26.88 14.33
C ASP A 829 42.08 -26.10 13.16
N ALA A 830 42.43 -24.84 13.43
CA ALA A 830 43.54 -24.13 12.78
C ALA A 830 44.30 -23.28 13.82
N GLN A 831 45.64 -23.32 13.80
CA GLN A 831 46.49 -22.77 14.85
C GLN A 831 46.83 -21.28 14.68
N SER A 832 47.18 -20.65 15.81
CA SER A 832 47.92 -19.38 15.99
C SER A 832 48.35 -18.59 14.74
N ARG A 833 47.85 -17.35 14.58
CA ARG A 833 48.49 -16.33 13.72
C ARG A 833 49.60 -15.58 14.50
N PRO A 834 50.72 -15.20 13.84
CA PRO A 834 51.74 -14.34 14.46
C PRO A 834 51.26 -12.89 14.63
N GLN A 835 51.93 -12.12 15.49
CA GLN A 835 51.84 -10.67 15.48
C GLN A 835 52.66 -10.10 14.30
N GLY A 836 52.11 -9.09 13.60
CA GLY A 836 52.78 -8.43 12.48
C GLY A 836 52.43 -6.94 12.42
N GLU A 837 53.44 -6.11 12.66
CA GLU A 837 53.53 -4.64 12.50
C GLU A 837 52.46 -3.75 13.17
N ALA A 838 52.85 -2.49 13.40
CA ALA A 838 51.96 -1.48 13.97
C ALA A 838 51.10 -0.84 12.87
N PRO A 839 49.81 -0.56 13.13
CA PRO A 839 48.94 0.04 12.12
C PRO A 839 49.44 1.41 11.67
N ALA A 840 49.29 1.70 10.38
CA ALA A 840 49.59 3.00 9.82
C ALA A 840 48.73 4.11 10.46
N ALA A 841 49.22 5.35 10.44
CA ALA A 841 48.51 6.46 11.06
C ALA A 841 47.08 6.63 10.46
N PRO A 842 46.03 6.75 11.29
CA PRO A 842 44.63 6.71 10.84
C PRO A 842 44.32 7.79 9.80
N ARG A 843 43.82 7.37 8.63
CA ARG A 843 43.38 8.26 7.54
C ARG A 843 42.15 9.06 7.97
N LYS A 844 42.33 10.36 8.24
CA LYS A 844 41.32 11.21 8.91
C LYS A 844 39.98 11.33 8.19
N TRP A 845 39.94 11.15 6.87
CA TRP A 845 38.70 11.23 6.10
C TRP A 845 37.99 9.87 5.93
N ALA A 846 38.58 8.75 6.37
CA ALA A 846 37.98 7.43 6.27
C ALA A 846 37.02 7.15 7.45
N GLY A 847 35.88 6.52 7.15
CA GLY A 847 34.88 6.11 8.13
C GLY A 847 33.47 6.64 7.86
N LEU A 848 32.57 6.38 8.82
CA LEU A 848 31.18 6.86 8.82
C LEU A 848 31.09 8.25 9.47
N TYR A 849 30.30 9.15 8.88
CA TYR A 849 30.00 10.46 9.43
C TYR A 849 28.50 10.78 9.34
N ALA A 850 28.01 11.62 10.24
CA ALA A 850 26.65 12.15 10.24
C ALA A 850 26.65 13.64 10.61
N GLY A 851 25.67 14.39 10.12
CA GLY A 851 25.68 15.85 10.29
C GLY A 851 24.39 16.55 9.90
N LEU A 852 24.42 17.86 10.02
CA LEU A 852 23.34 18.76 9.64
C LEU A 852 23.80 19.70 8.52
N ASN A 853 22.88 20.09 7.64
CA ASN A 853 23.14 21.07 6.59
C ASN A 853 22.04 22.15 6.53
N ALA A 854 22.41 23.33 6.06
CA ALA A 854 21.52 24.47 5.86
C ALA A 854 22.02 25.34 4.71
N GLY A 855 21.11 25.90 3.94
CA GLY A 855 21.45 26.67 2.74
C GLY A 855 20.26 27.31 2.06
N TYR A 856 20.45 27.65 0.79
CA TYR A 856 19.46 28.30 -0.05
C TYR A 856 19.45 27.66 -1.44
N ALA A 857 18.27 27.56 -2.05
CA ALA A 857 18.08 26.96 -3.35
C ALA A 857 17.27 27.88 -4.28
N PHE A 858 17.57 27.78 -5.57
CA PHE A 858 17.02 28.58 -6.65
C PHE A 858 16.57 27.64 -7.78
N GLY A 859 15.40 27.87 -8.37
CA GLY A 859 14.97 27.15 -9.55
C GLY A 859 15.83 27.51 -10.77
N ALA A 860 16.32 26.51 -11.50
CA ALA A 860 17.23 26.74 -12.62
C ALA A 860 16.46 27.04 -13.91
N THR A 861 15.44 26.24 -14.22
CA THR A 861 14.41 26.64 -15.18
C THR A 861 13.41 27.56 -14.48
N THR A 862 13.21 28.76 -15.03
CA THR A 862 12.23 29.75 -14.54
C THR A 862 11.06 29.96 -15.52
N GLY A 863 11.21 29.58 -16.79
CA GLY A 863 10.16 29.65 -17.78
C GLY A 863 9.17 28.49 -17.68
N VAL A 864 7.88 28.79 -17.64
CA VAL A 864 6.78 27.83 -17.81
C VAL A 864 6.02 28.19 -19.07
N SER A 865 6.03 27.29 -20.05
CA SER A 865 5.25 27.46 -21.29
C SER A 865 3.86 26.87 -21.14
N VAL A 866 2.85 27.58 -21.64
CA VAL A 866 1.45 27.16 -21.65
C VAL A 866 0.96 27.07 -23.08
N TYR A 867 0.28 25.99 -23.43
CA TYR A 867 -0.26 25.72 -24.76
C TYR A 867 -1.74 25.34 -24.66
N PRO A 868 -2.62 25.75 -25.59
CA PRO A 868 -3.95 25.17 -25.67
C PRO A 868 -3.88 23.72 -26.19
N ALA A 869 -4.53 22.80 -25.48
CA ALA A 869 -4.73 21.42 -25.90
C ALA A 869 -6.23 21.14 -26.02
N GLY A 870 -6.61 20.21 -26.92
CA GLY A 870 -8.00 19.77 -27.10
C GLY A 870 -8.97 20.92 -27.35
N TYR A 871 -8.76 21.69 -28.43
CA TYR A 871 -9.60 22.86 -28.74
C TYR A 871 -10.67 22.56 -29.80
N GLY A 872 -11.84 23.18 -29.61
CA GLY A 872 -12.92 23.23 -30.58
C GLY A 872 -13.49 24.65 -30.65
N ASP A 873 -13.89 25.10 -31.84
CA ASP A 873 -14.35 26.48 -32.10
C ASP A 873 -15.48 26.45 -33.12
N GLN A 874 -16.71 26.18 -32.67
CA GLN A 874 -17.89 26.09 -33.56
C GLN A 874 -18.25 27.45 -34.14
N TYR A 875 -17.90 28.55 -33.46
CA TYR A 875 -18.16 29.90 -33.94
C TYR A 875 -17.49 30.17 -35.29
N ALA A 876 -16.22 29.76 -35.48
CA ALA A 876 -15.52 29.93 -36.75
C ALA A 876 -16.19 29.11 -37.88
N ALA A 877 -16.54 27.85 -37.62
CA ALA A 877 -17.20 26.99 -38.61
C ALA A 877 -18.56 27.54 -39.06
N LEU A 878 -19.43 27.88 -38.10
CA LEU A 878 -20.78 28.38 -38.35
C LEU A 878 -20.82 29.73 -39.08
N TRP A 879 -19.77 30.55 -38.95
CA TRP A 879 -19.63 31.78 -39.73
C TRP A 879 -19.14 31.50 -41.15
N ASN A 880 -18.12 30.66 -41.30
CA ASN A 880 -17.50 30.40 -42.60
C ASN A 880 -18.48 29.72 -43.59
N ASP A 881 -19.34 28.82 -43.11
CA ASP A 881 -20.37 28.14 -43.92
C ASP A 881 -21.49 29.09 -44.41
N LYS A 882 -21.56 30.33 -43.91
CA LYS A 882 -22.60 31.32 -44.25
C LYS A 882 -22.08 32.46 -45.15
N ILE A 883 -20.78 32.55 -45.39
CA ILE A 883 -20.18 33.59 -46.24
C ILE A 883 -20.24 33.16 -47.71
N VAL A 884 -21.22 33.67 -48.45
CA VAL A 884 -21.38 33.40 -49.89
C VAL A 884 -20.53 34.37 -50.71
N VAL A 885 -19.53 33.85 -51.39
CA VAL A 885 -18.74 34.61 -52.38
C VAL A 885 -19.48 34.55 -53.72
N GLU A 886 -20.18 35.63 -54.08
CA GLU A 886 -20.95 35.69 -55.33
C GLU A 886 -20.07 35.80 -56.59
N ASP A 887 -18.86 36.37 -56.51
CA ASP A 887 -17.90 36.44 -57.63
C ASP A 887 -16.47 35.99 -57.23
N PRO A 888 -15.97 34.87 -57.77
CA PRO A 888 -14.58 34.43 -57.59
C PRO A 888 -13.50 35.42 -58.08
N ALA A 889 -13.84 36.39 -58.95
CA ALA A 889 -12.90 37.42 -59.40
C ALA A 889 -12.59 38.46 -58.30
N GLU A 890 -13.58 38.79 -57.46
CA GLU A 890 -13.42 39.74 -56.34
C GLU A 890 -12.75 39.09 -55.12
N ALA A 891 -12.69 37.76 -55.04
CA ALA A 891 -12.06 37.02 -53.95
C ALA A 891 -10.54 37.28 -53.80
N ASN A 892 -9.90 37.93 -54.77
CA ASN A 892 -8.51 38.41 -54.67
C ASN A 892 -8.37 39.79 -54.00
N ALA A 893 -9.47 40.48 -53.65
CA ALA A 893 -9.42 41.70 -52.86
C ALA A 893 -8.98 41.39 -51.42
N THR A 894 -8.05 42.17 -50.87
CA THR A 894 -7.32 41.91 -49.61
C THR A 894 -8.17 41.89 -48.33
N TRP A 895 -9.49 42.03 -48.44
CA TRP A 895 -10.44 42.27 -47.38
C TRP A 895 -11.32 41.04 -47.05
N TRP A 896 -11.47 40.09 -48.00
CA TRP A 896 -12.17 38.83 -47.76
C TRP A 896 -11.32 37.91 -46.87
N ARG A 897 -11.80 37.60 -45.66
CA ARG A 897 -11.17 36.65 -44.73
C ARG A 897 -12.20 35.87 -43.94
N LEU A 898 -12.08 34.54 -44.00
CA LEU A 898 -12.79 33.59 -43.14
C LEU A 898 -12.15 33.58 -41.74
N PHE A 899 -12.92 33.28 -40.68
CA PHE A 899 -12.39 33.12 -39.32
C PHE A 899 -11.58 31.82 -39.20
N GLN A 900 -10.44 31.88 -38.51
CA GLN A 900 -9.63 30.70 -38.22
C GLN A 900 -10.13 29.97 -36.96
N PRO A 901 -10.26 28.63 -37.00
CA PRO A 901 -10.71 27.87 -35.85
C PRO A 901 -9.64 27.84 -34.75
N GLY A 902 -10.02 28.21 -33.54
CA GLY A 902 -9.18 28.12 -32.34
C GLY A 902 -8.63 29.45 -31.84
N VAL A 903 -9.04 30.61 -32.37
CA VAL A 903 -8.57 31.94 -31.92
C VAL A 903 -8.80 32.16 -30.42
N ALA A 904 -9.98 31.81 -29.89
CA ALA A 904 -10.29 31.92 -28.47
C ALA A 904 -9.43 30.98 -27.59
N ALA A 905 -9.09 29.80 -28.12
CA ALA A 905 -8.18 28.85 -27.49
C ALA A 905 -6.72 29.33 -27.53
N GLY A 906 -6.29 29.96 -28.63
CA GLY A 906 -4.94 30.52 -28.82
C GLY A 906 -4.55 31.51 -27.73
N ALA A 907 -5.50 32.33 -27.26
CA ALA A 907 -5.30 33.25 -26.15
C ALA A 907 -4.97 32.54 -24.82
N ASN A 908 -5.31 31.26 -24.65
CA ASN A 908 -4.91 30.48 -23.47
C ASN A 908 -3.45 30.01 -23.52
N GLY A 909 -2.76 30.11 -24.66
CA GLY A 909 -1.31 29.87 -24.76
C GLY A 909 -0.49 31.06 -24.24
N GLY A 910 0.74 30.83 -23.80
CA GLY A 910 1.63 31.89 -23.33
C GLY A 910 2.87 31.40 -22.59
N PHE A 911 3.60 32.32 -21.95
CA PHE A 911 4.83 32.03 -21.21
C PHE A 911 4.85 32.80 -19.88
N ALA A 912 4.98 32.08 -18.77
CA ALA A 912 5.04 32.65 -17.43
C ALA A 912 6.44 32.52 -16.84
N GLN A 913 6.99 33.60 -16.28
CA GLN A 913 8.23 33.55 -15.51
C GLN A 913 7.93 33.23 -14.03
N VAL A 914 8.27 32.01 -13.62
CA VAL A 914 8.05 31.46 -12.28
C VAL A 914 9.39 31.31 -11.56
N ASN A 915 9.88 32.43 -11.02
CA ASN A 915 11.12 32.45 -10.24
C ASN A 915 10.90 31.73 -8.90
N ARG A 916 11.51 30.54 -8.73
CA ARG A 916 11.47 29.76 -7.50
C ARG A 916 12.71 30.04 -6.65
N SER A 917 12.53 30.30 -5.36
CA SER A 917 13.63 30.29 -4.40
C SER A 917 13.18 29.92 -2.99
N GLY A 918 14.12 29.59 -2.11
CA GLY A 918 13.82 29.33 -0.70
C GLY A 918 15.01 28.76 0.09
N PHE A 919 14.90 28.81 1.42
CA PHE A 919 15.83 28.13 2.32
C PHE A 919 15.62 26.62 2.27
N VAL A 920 16.72 25.88 2.46
CA VAL A 920 16.75 24.43 2.66
C VAL A 920 17.54 24.09 3.91
N GLY A 921 17.19 23.00 4.60
CA GLY A 921 18.00 22.49 5.70
C GLY A 921 17.49 21.17 6.28
N GLY A 922 18.40 20.37 6.82
CA GLY A 922 18.10 19.04 7.35
C GLY A 922 19.35 18.25 7.73
N GLY A 923 19.24 16.93 7.60
CA GLY A 923 20.25 15.97 8.04
C GLY A 923 20.95 15.26 6.88
N GLN A 924 22.12 14.72 7.18
CA GLN A 924 22.90 13.91 6.25
C GLN A 924 23.72 12.83 6.97
N ILE A 925 23.97 11.75 6.26
CA ILE A 925 24.84 10.64 6.67
C ILE A 925 25.68 10.20 5.47
N GLY A 926 26.94 9.84 5.70
CA GLY A 926 27.78 9.32 4.63
C GLY A 926 28.93 8.47 5.15
N TRP A 927 29.55 7.75 4.23
CA TRP A 927 30.72 6.94 4.49
C TRP A 927 31.78 7.22 3.43
N ASN A 928 33.03 7.31 3.87
CA ASN A 928 34.19 7.60 3.04
C ASN A 928 35.25 6.50 3.21
N TYR A 929 35.94 6.20 2.12
CA TYR A 929 37.18 5.44 2.02
C TYR A 929 38.27 6.38 1.50
N GLN A 930 39.40 6.47 2.21
CA GLN A 930 40.57 7.25 1.77
C GLN A 930 41.72 6.29 1.45
N ASP A 931 42.24 6.37 0.24
CA ASP A 931 43.32 5.50 -0.23
C ASP A 931 44.72 5.98 0.21
N ALA A 932 45.76 5.23 -0.16
CA ALA A 932 47.14 5.61 0.09
C ALA A 932 47.53 6.97 -0.52
N SER A 933 46.98 7.27 -1.70
CA SER A 933 47.24 8.41 -2.58
C SER A 933 46.46 9.70 -2.23
N ASN A 934 45.72 9.72 -1.11
CA ASN A 934 44.82 10.81 -0.72
C ASN A 934 43.60 11.04 -1.63
N VAL A 935 43.27 10.08 -2.49
CA VAL A 935 41.95 10.00 -3.14
C VAL A 935 40.93 9.54 -2.09
N VAL A 936 39.79 10.22 -2.04
CA VAL A 936 38.65 9.83 -1.20
C VAL A 936 37.49 9.44 -2.11
N LEU A 937 37.00 8.21 -1.92
CA LEU A 937 35.74 7.72 -2.47
C LEU A 937 34.71 7.70 -1.36
N GLY A 938 33.45 8.01 -1.65
CA GLY A 938 32.40 7.95 -0.62
C GLY A 938 31.00 7.88 -1.17
N VAL A 939 30.04 7.72 -0.26
CA VAL A 939 28.61 7.79 -0.52
C VAL A 939 27.98 8.67 0.55
N GLU A 940 27.16 9.63 0.16
CA GLU A 940 26.38 10.48 1.07
C GLU A 940 24.89 10.43 0.72
N ALA A 941 24.05 10.29 1.74
CA ALA A 941 22.62 10.48 1.68
C ALA A 941 22.22 11.71 2.50
N ASP A 942 21.33 12.53 1.97
CA ASP A 942 20.80 13.70 2.68
C ASP A 942 19.29 13.88 2.47
N PHE A 943 18.63 14.48 3.46
CA PHE A 943 17.22 14.82 3.44
C PHE A 943 17.00 16.16 4.15
N GLN A 944 16.33 17.09 3.46
CA GLN A 944 16.19 18.48 3.90
C GLN A 944 14.80 19.03 3.62
N GLY A 945 14.21 19.69 4.62
CA GLY A 945 13.01 20.51 4.42
C GLY A 945 13.32 21.70 3.53
N ALA A 946 12.35 22.12 2.73
CA ALA A 946 12.51 23.20 1.76
C ALA A 946 11.37 24.21 1.85
N THR A 947 11.73 25.49 1.73
CA THR A 947 10.79 26.61 1.55
C THR A 947 10.80 27.13 0.11
N LEU A 948 11.17 26.25 -0.84
CA LEU A 948 11.24 26.55 -2.27
C LEU A 948 9.85 26.86 -2.81
N ARG A 949 9.59 28.14 -3.13
CA ARG A 949 8.33 28.61 -3.72
C ARG A 949 8.61 29.60 -4.84
N GLY A 950 7.76 29.59 -5.85
CA GLY A 950 7.76 30.56 -6.94
C GLY A 950 6.36 30.76 -7.50
N LYS A 951 6.06 31.99 -7.91
CA LYS A 951 4.84 32.33 -8.63
C LYS A 951 5.18 33.15 -9.86
N GLY A 952 4.39 32.99 -10.92
CA GLY A 952 4.44 33.79 -12.12
C GLY A 952 3.06 33.87 -12.77
N SER A 953 2.93 34.73 -13.77
CA SER A 953 1.73 34.83 -14.59
C SER A 953 2.09 35.01 -16.06
N TYR A 954 1.12 34.76 -16.93
CA TYR A 954 1.16 35.14 -18.34
C TYR A 954 -0.14 35.88 -18.69
N GLN A 955 -0.06 36.67 -19.75
CA GLN A 955 -1.18 37.31 -20.41
C GLN A 955 -0.94 37.21 -21.92
N ASN A 956 -1.94 36.77 -22.67
CA ASN A 956 -1.88 36.69 -24.13
C ASN A 956 -3.20 37.15 -24.73
N GLY A 957 -3.11 38.04 -25.72
CA GLY A 957 -4.25 38.59 -26.44
C GLY A 957 -4.18 38.19 -27.91
N VAL A 958 -5.25 37.57 -28.43
CA VAL A 958 -5.39 37.24 -29.84
C VAL A 958 -6.59 37.99 -30.39
N SER A 959 -6.45 38.57 -31.58
CA SER A 959 -7.53 39.29 -32.28
C SER A 959 -7.54 38.85 -33.74
N GLU A 960 -8.72 38.61 -34.28
CA GLU A 960 -8.95 38.24 -35.67
C GLU A 960 -10.13 39.03 -36.23
N THR A 961 -10.01 39.53 -37.46
CA THR A 961 -11.07 40.28 -38.16
C THR A 961 -11.44 39.58 -39.45
N ALA A 962 -12.72 39.23 -39.59
CA ALA A 962 -13.34 38.82 -40.84
C ALA A 962 -14.04 40.02 -41.50
N GLY A 963 -14.00 40.07 -42.83
CA GLY A 963 -14.69 41.08 -43.64
C GLY A 963 -15.73 40.42 -44.53
N TYR A 964 -16.93 41.01 -44.59
CA TYR A 964 -18.03 40.60 -45.48
C TYR A 964 -18.80 41.83 -45.97
N VAL A 965 -19.65 41.64 -46.97
CA VAL A 965 -20.52 42.70 -47.52
C VAL A 965 -21.96 42.21 -47.39
N ASP A 966 -22.84 43.08 -46.90
CA ASP A 966 -24.29 42.81 -46.82
C ASP A 966 -25.03 43.57 -47.93
N LYS A 967 -26.17 43.02 -48.36
CA LYS A 967 -27.07 43.63 -49.37
C LYS A 967 -28.36 44.06 -48.71
N GLU A 968 -28.35 45.26 -48.12
CA GLU A 968 -29.60 45.91 -47.71
C GLU A 968 -30.28 46.59 -48.91
N GLU A 969 -31.57 46.95 -48.79
CA GLU A 969 -32.35 47.48 -49.92
C GLU A 969 -31.78 48.78 -50.52
N ASP A 970 -31.00 49.54 -49.75
CA ASP A 970 -30.39 50.82 -50.17
C ASP A 970 -28.93 50.70 -50.68
N GLY A 971 -28.26 49.53 -50.55
CA GLY A 971 -26.89 49.37 -51.06
C GLY A 971 -26.05 48.24 -50.46
N LEU A 972 -24.77 48.22 -50.83
CA LEU A 972 -23.74 47.29 -50.32
C LEU A 972 -23.06 47.86 -49.06
N GLU A 973 -23.42 47.38 -47.86
CA GLU A 973 -22.72 47.76 -46.62
C GLU A 973 -21.46 46.90 -46.43
N THR A 974 -20.28 47.52 -46.31
CA THR A 974 -19.04 46.79 -45.98
C THR A 974 -18.90 46.65 -44.47
N LEU A 975 -18.68 45.42 -44.01
CA LEU A 975 -18.76 45.04 -42.60
C LEU A 975 -17.53 44.30 -42.11
N LEU A 976 -17.03 44.75 -40.95
CA LEU A 976 -15.92 44.12 -40.25
C LEU A 976 -16.44 43.49 -38.94
N LEU A 977 -16.13 42.22 -38.74
CA LEU A 977 -16.36 41.52 -37.48
C LEU A 977 -15.04 41.09 -36.86
N THR A 978 -14.72 41.68 -35.72
CA THR A 978 -13.50 41.38 -34.97
C THR A 978 -13.81 40.52 -33.75
N ARG A 979 -13.27 39.30 -33.72
CA ARG A 979 -13.18 38.46 -32.52
C ARG A 979 -11.91 38.85 -31.77
N GLN A 980 -11.99 39.02 -30.45
CA GLN A 980 -10.80 39.12 -29.60
C GLN A 980 -10.94 38.18 -28.40
N ALA A 981 -9.81 37.68 -27.91
CA ALA A 981 -9.73 36.84 -26.74
C ALA A 981 -8.47 37.19 -25.94
N LEU A 982 -8.63 37.31 -24.63
CA LEU A 982 -7.59 37.60 -23.67
C LEU A 982 -7.54 36.46 -22.64
N GLY A 983 -6.50 35.65 -22.72
CA GLY A 983 -6.18 34.67 -21.70
C GLY A 983 -5.20 35.27 -20.71
N VAL A 984 -5.52 35.15 -19.42
CA VAL A 984 -4.59 35.40 -18.32
C VAL A 984 -4.48 34.14 -17.47
N GLY A 985 -3.28 33.85 -16.98
CA GLY A 985 -3.08 32.71 -16.10
C GLY A 985 -2.01 32.95 -15.07
N SER A 986 -2.18 32.33 -13.90
CA SER A 986 -1.23 32.36 -12.80
C SER A 986 -0.75 30.94 -12.51
N ILE A 987 0.55 30.80 -12.25
CA ILE A 987 1.21 29.50 -12.04
C ILE A 987 2.04 29.60 -10.77
N SER A 988 1.84 28.65 -9.86
CA SER A 988 2.49 28.57 -8.55
C SER A 988 3.19 27.24 -8.42
N THR A 989 4.48 27.22 -8.09
CA THR A 989 5.28 25.98 -8.04
C THR A 989 6.22 25.98 -6.84
N GLY A 990 6.65 24.80 -6.40
CA GLY A 990 7.59 24.68 -5.29
C GLY A 990 8.00 23.26 -4.94
N ALA A 991 8.79 23.14 -3.87
CA ALA A 991 9.18 21.89 -3.24
C ALA A 991 9.10 22.01 -1.72
N ASN A 992 8.51 21.02 -1.05
CA ASN A 992 8.34 21.01 0.41
C ASN A 992 9.54 20.37 1.12
N TRP A 993 10.20 19.42 0.46
CA TRP A 993 11.47 18.83 0.89
C TRP A 993 12.23 18.27 -0.33
N LEU A 994 13.54 18.13 -0.18
CA LEU A 994 14.45 17.54 -1.15
C LEU A 994 15.33 16.50 -0.45
N GLY A 995 15.92 15.58 -1.21
CA GLY A 995 16.93 14.65 -0.73
C GLY A 995 17.80 14.14 -1.87
N THR A 996 18.98 13.63 -1.53
CA THR A 996 19.90 13.05 -2.51
C THR A 996 20.53 11.76 -1.97
N LEU A 997 20.98 10.90 -2.90
CA LEU A 997 21.89 9.80 -2.62
C LEU A 997 22.99 9.86 -3.69
N ARG A 998 24.20 10.25 -3.28
CA ARG A 998 25.27 10.63 -4.19
C ARG A 998 26.56 9.88 -3.89
N GLY A 999 27.27 9.47 -4.93
CA GLY A 999 28.69 9.17 -4.82
C GLY A 999 29.50 10.45 -4.59
N ARG A 1000 30.61 10.34 -3.87
CA ARG A 1000 31.65 11.37 -3.70
C ARG A 1000 32.95 10.83 -4.28
N LEU A 1001 33.65 11.65 -5.06
CA LEU A 1001 35.01 11.39 -5.53
C LEU A 1001 35.80 12.69 -5.36
N GLY A 1002 36.94 12.63 -4.67
CA GLY A 1002 37.74 13.83 -4.43
C GLY A 1002 39.15 13.53 -3.93
N TYR A 1003 39.82 14.60 -3.50
CA TYR A 1003 41.23 14.58 -3.12
C TYR A 1003 41.46 15.36 -1.82
N ALA A 1004 42.17 14.76 -0.88
CA ALA A 1004 42.59 15.40 0.36
C ALA A 1004 43.91 16.16 0.13
N PHE A 1005 43.82 17.47 -0.10
CA PHE A 1005 44.98 18.36 -0.29
C PHE A 1005 45.86 18.45 0.95
N THR A 1006 45.25 18.31 2.13
CA THR A 1006 45.94 18.07 3.40
C THR A 1006 45.13 17.05 4.21
N ASP A 1007 45.74 16.52 5.27
CA ASP A 1007 45.08 15.76 6.33
C ASP A 1007 43.71 16.30 6.78
N SER A 1008 43.50 17.62 6.70
CA SER A 1008 42.32 18.33 7.20
C SER A 1008 41.54 19.10 6.14
N LEU A 1009 41.93 19.06 4.86
CA LEU A 1009 41.23 19.76 3.78
C LEU A 1009 40.99 18.85 2.57
N PHE A 1010 39.72 18.68 2.22
CA PHE A 1010 39.22 17.75 1.20
C PHE A 1010 38.30 18.49 0.22
N ALA A 1011 38.51 18.32 -1.08
CA ALA A 1011 37.57 18.79 -2.10
C ALA A 1011 37.08 17.63 -2.97
N TYR A 1012 35.81 17.67 -3.36
CA TYR A 1012 35.13 16.55 -3.99
C TYR A 1012 34.13 16.98 -5.06
N GLY A 1013 34.08 16.22 -6.16
CA GLY A 1013 32.94 16.14 -7.04
C GLY A 1013 31.93 15.11 -6.50
N THR A 1014 30.67 15.26 -6.87
CA THR A 1014 29.60 14.38 -6.38
C THR A 1014 28.42 14.33 -7.34
N GLY A 1015 27.75 13.18 -7.41
CA GLY A 1015 26.56 13.01 -8.24
C GLY A 1015 25.83 11.70 -7.95
N GLY A 1016 24.56 11.62 -8.34
CA GLY A 1016 23.72 10.46 -8.11
C GLY A 1016 22.23 10.79 -8.19
N LEU A 1017 21.43 10.09 -7.38
CA LEU A 1017 19.99 10.24 -7.29
C LEU A 1017 19.61 11.58 -6.64
N ALA A 1018 18.63 12.27 -7.21
CA ALA A 1018 17.88 13.34 -6.53
C ALA A 1018 16.42 12.93 -6.39
N TYR A 1019 15.77 13.31 -5.29
CA TYR A 1019 14.33 13.10 -5.08
C TYR A 1019 13.74 14.22 -4.21
N GLY A 1020 12.43 14.44 -4.31
CA GLY A 1020 11.77 15.53 -3.59
C GLY A 1020 10.25 15.52 -3.74
N ASP A 1021 9.55 15.99 -2.70
CA ASP A 1021 8.12 16.31 -2.82
C ASP A 1021 7.97 17.69 -3.45
N VAL A 1022 7.36 17.73 -4.62
CA VAL A 1022 7.16 18.94 -5.41
C VAL A 1022 5.69 19.16 -5.72
N TYR A 1023 5.33 20.42 -5.93
CA TYR A 1023 3.97 20.80 -6.28
C TYR A 1023 3.96 21.89 -7.36
N ALA A 1024 2.88 21.89 -8.13
CA ALA A 1024 2.52 22.96 -9.06
C ALA A 1024 1.00 23.14 -9.05
N SER A 1025 0.55 24.37 -9.23
CA SER A 1025 -0.83 24.67 -9.59
C SER A 1025 -0.86 25.74 -10.66
N ALA A 1026 -1.88 25.66 -11.51
CA ALA A 1026 -2.17 26.65 -12.54
C ALA A 1026 -3.64 27.02 -12.44
N ALA A 1027 -3.94 28.31 -12.65
CA ALA A 1027 -5.29 28.84 -12.72
C ALA A 1027 -5.36 29.84 -13.87
N HIS A 1028 -6.35 29.67 -14.75
CA HIS A 1028 -6.51 30.36 -16.02
C HIS A 1028 -7.89 31.03 -16.08
N LEU A 1029 -7.95 32.18 -16.76
CA LEU A 1029 -9.16 32.92 -17.04
C LEU A 1029 -9.09 33.42 -18.49
N ASN A 1030 -10.14 33.17 -19.27
CA ASN A 1030 -10.30 33.65 -20.64
C ASN A 1030 -11.52 34.55 -20.69
N VAL A 1031 -11.34 35.75 -21.23
CA VAL A 1031 -12.44 36.62 -21.64
C VAL A 1031 -12.35 36.82 -23.14
N SER A 1032 -13.49 36.75 -23.83
CA SER A 1032 -13.55 36.98 -25.28
C SER A 1032 -14.70 37.92 -25.61
N ASN A 1033 -14.53 38.69 -26.69
CA ASN A 1033 -15.49 39.67 -27.18
C ASN A 1033 -15.58 39.62 -28.71
N ILE A 1034 -16.70 40.11 -29.22
CA ILE A 1034 -17.01 40.25 -30.64
C ILE A 1034 -17.41 41.70 -30.89
N GLN A 1035 -16.88 42.31 -31.94
CA GLN A 1035 -17.16 43.70 -32.33
C GLN A 1035 -17.64 43.74 -33.79
N ARG A 1036 -18.74 44.46 -34.09
CA ARG A 1036 -19.13 44.83 -35.47
C ARG A 1036 -18.73 46.29 -35.70
N GLU A 1037 -18.06 46.54 -36.80
CA GLU A 1037 -17.69 47.87 -37.29
C GLU A 1037 -18.24 48.04 -38.71
N THR A 1038 -18.87 49.20 -38.96
CA THR A 1038 -19.47 49.59 -40.24
C THR A 1038 -18.65 50.71 -40.87
N GLN A 1039 -19.08 51.21 -42.03
CA GLN A 1039 -18.42 52.32 -42.71
C GLN A 1039 -18.49 53.64 -41.92
N ASP A 1040 -19.42 53.77 -40.95
CA ASP A 1040 -19.51 54.88 -39.99
C ASP A 1040 -18.75 54.62 -38.67
N GLY A 1041 -18.16 53.43 -38.50
CA GLY A 1041 -17.32 53.06 -37.36
C GLY A 1041 -17.93 51.99 -36.44
N LEU A 1042 -17.46 51.96 -35.19
CA LEU A 1042 -17.68 50.86 -34.25
C LEU A 1042 -19.14 50.82 -33.76
N ALA A 1043 -19.95 49.92 -34.35
CA ALA A 1043 -21.39 49.85 -34.13
C ALA A 1043 -21.77 49.21 -32.78
N TRP A 1044 -21.22 48.03 -32.48
CA TRP A 1044 -21.46 47.35 -31.19
C TRP A 1044 -20.35 46.38 -30.80
N THR A 1045 -20.22 46.15 -29.49
CA THR A 1045 -19.32 45.17 -28.87
C THR A 1045 -20.11 44.30 -27.90
N TYR A 1046 -19.94 42.98 -28.00
CA TYR A 1046 -20.48 41.99 -27.07
C TYR A 1046 -19.33 41.28 -26.34
N ALA A 1047 -19.46 41.05 -25.03
CA ALA A 1047 -18.48 40.34 -24.22
C ALA A 1047 -19.07 39.02 -23.68
N ASN A 1048 -18.35 37.92 -23.93
CA ASN A 1048 -18.72 36.59 -23.47
C ASN A 1048 -18.51 36.42 -21.96
N PRO A 1049 -19.24 35.50 -21.30
CA PRO A 1049 -18.92 35.04 -19.95
C PRO A 1049 -17.47 34.57 -19.83
N ALA A 1050 -16.80 34.96 -18.75
CA ALA A 1050 -15.41 34.58 -18.52
C ALA A 1050 -15.28 33.08 -18.21
N ALA A 1051 -14.59 32.34 -19.07
CA ALA A 1051 -14.29 30.93 -18.83
C ALA A 1051 -13.08 30.82 -17.89
N SER A 1052 -13.12 29.90 -16.92
CA SER A 1052 -11.99 29.63 -16.02
C SER A 1052 -11.60 28.16 -16.05
N GLY A 1053 -10.33 27.87 -15.74
CA GLY A 1053 -9.84 26.50 -15.67
C GLY A 1053 -8.63 26.37 -14.74
N ALA A 1054 -8.44 25.21 -14.13
CA ALA A 1054 -7.38 25.01 -13.15
C ALA A 1054 -6.74 23.61 -13.22
N ALA A 1055 -5.49 23.53 -12.80
CA ALA A 1055 -4.74 22.29 -12.60
C ALA A 1055 -4.04 22.32 -11.24
N ASN A 1056 -3.94 21.16 -10.59
CA ASN A 1056 -3.14 20.96 -9.39
C ASN A 1056 -2.32 19.66 -9.51
N TYR A 1057 -1.05 19.73 -9.15
CA TYR A 1057 -0.12 18.61 -9.09
C TYR A 1057 0.63 18.64 -7.76
N SER A 1058 0.70 17.49 -7.09
CA SER A 1058 1.63 17.26 -6.00
C SER A 1058 2.13 15.82 -6.02
N GLY A 1059 3.37 15.61 -5.58
CA GLY A 1059 3.92 14.28 -5.41
C GLY A 1059 5.44 14.23 -5.38
N VAL A 1060 5.95 13.07 -4.97
CA VAL A 1060 7.38 12.82 -4.93
C VAL A 1060 7.88 12.47 -6.32
N ARG A 1061 8.86 13.24 -6.79
CA ARG A 1061 9.59 13.01 -8.04
C ARG A 1061 11.01 12.57 -7.74
N ALA A 1062 11.62 11.89 -8.70
CA ALA A 1062 13.00 11.45 -8.67
C ALA A 1062 13.69 11.72 -10.00
N GLY A 1063 15.00 11.94 -9.95
CA GLY A 1063 15.86 12.24 -11.09
C GLY A 1063 17.32 12.22 -10.65
N TRP A 1064 18.11 13.20 -11.08
CA TRP A 1064 19.56 13.21 -10.83
C TRP A 1064 20.04 14.49 -10.14
N SER A 1065 21.18 14.38 -9.45
CA SER A 1065 21.95 15.52 -8.95
C SER A 1065 23.41 15.41 -9.36
N GLY A 1066 24.07 16.55 -9.51
CA GLY A 1066 25.49 16.68 -9.78
C GLY A 1066 26.02 17.97 -9.16
N GLY A 1067 27.24 17.96 -8.62
CA GLY A 1067 27.79 19.09 -7.89
C GLY A 1067 29.19 18.84 -7.35
N GLY A 1068 29.60 19.68 -6.41
CA GLY A 1068 30.88 19.57 -5.73
C GLY A 1068 30.96 20.45 -4.49
N GLY A 1069 31.97 20.21 -3.68
CA GLY A 1069 32.18 20.95 -2.44
C GLY A 1069 33.60 20.84 -1.89
N VAL A 1070 33.84 21.59 -0.82
CA VAL A 1070 35.07 21.57 -0.02
C VAL A 1070 34.67 21.35 1.43
N GLU A 1071 35.40 20.47 2.12
CA GLU A 1071 35.19 20.07 3.50
C GLU A 1071 36.49 20.22 4.30
N TRP A 1072 36.43 20.91 5.44
CA TRP A 1072 37.55 21.25 6.30
C TRP A 1072 37.33 20.68 7.71
N MET A 1073 38.26 19.85 8.16
CA MET A 1073 38.25 19.19 9.46
C MET A 1073 38.97 20.07 10.49
N PHE A 1074 38.19 20.94 11.15
CA PHE A 1074 38.70 22.01 12.02
C PHE A 1074 39.01 21.56 13.45
N ALA A 1075 38.49 20.41 13.87
CA ALA A 1075 38.79 19.79 15.16
C ALA A 1075 38.69 18.27 15.05
N ASN A 1076 39.19 17.54 16.05
CA ASN A 1076 39.08 16.08 16.06
C ASN A 1076 37.60 15.67 16.01
N ASN A 1077 37.29 14.74 15.10
CA ASN A 1077 35.96 14.26 14.73
C ASN A 1077 35.00 15.32 14.12
N TRP A 1078 35.36 16.60 14.00
CA TRP A 1078 34.46 17.66 13.48
C TRP A 1078 34.96 18.30 12.20
N SER A 1079 34.05 18.46 11.24
CA SER A 1079 34.33 19.10 9.95
C SER A 1079 33.17 19.96 9.47
N VAL A 1080 33.50 21.03 8.73
CA VAL A 1080 32.55 21.93 8.08
C VAL A 1080 32.73 21.83 6.57
N LYS A 1081 31.62 21.73 5.82
CA LYS A 1081 31.62 21.74 4.35
C LYS A 1081 30.84 22.91 3.77
N ALA A 1082 31.21 23.31 2.56
CA ALA A 1082 30.40 24.12 1.67
C ALA A 1082 30.27 23.38 0.33
N GLU A 1083 29.04 23.25 -0.20
CA GLU A 1083 28.80 22.57 -1.47
C GLU A 1083 27.73 23.26 -2.34
N GLY A 1084 27.93 23.15 -3.64
CA GLY A 1084 26.98 23.55 -4.68
C GLY A 1084 26.48 22.33 -5.45
N ILE A 1085 25.15 22.21 -5.59
CA ILE A 1085 24.48 21.03 -6.16
C ILE A 1085 23.44 21.50 -7.18
N TYR A 1086 23.54 21.06 -8.43
CA TYR A 1086 22.42 21.09 -9.36
C TYR A 1086 21.58 19.82 -9.19
N TYR A 1087 20.25 19.96 -9.19
CA TYR A 1087 19.31 18.85 -9.17
C TYR A 1087 18.27 18.98 -10.28
N ASN A 1088 17.82 17.85 -10.83
CA ASN A 1088 16.78 17.79 -11.85
C ASN A 1088 15.86 16.59 -11.60
N LEU A 1089 14.58 16.87 -11.38
CA LEU A 1089 13.49 15.92 -11.10
C LEU A 1089 12.54 15.77 -12.32
N GLY A 1090 12.94 16.29 -13.48
CA GLY A 1090 12.19 16.25 -14.73
C GLY A 1090 10.92 17.12 -14.76
N THR A 1091 10.16 16.97 -15.85
CA THR A 1091 9.02 17.83 -16.21
C THR A 1091 7.68 17.25 -15.76
N VAL A 1092 6.72 18.12 -15.50
CA VAL A 1092 5.28 17.82 -15.33
C VAL A 1092 4.51 18.66 -16.35
N ASP A 1093 3.65 18.01 -17.10
CA ASP A 1093 2.61 18.67 -17.90
C ASP A 1093 1.35 18.77 -17.05
N LEU A 1094 0.93 19.99 -16.71
CA LEU A 1094 -0.32 20.25 -16.00
C LEU A 1094 -1.41 20.57 -17.02
N VAL A 1095 -2.28 19.61 -17.30
CA VAL A 1095 -3.52 19.85 -18.06
C VAL A 1095 -4.56 20.42 -17.10
N SER A 1096 -5.02 21.63 -17.39
CA SER A 1096 -6.12 22.29 -16.66
C SER A 1096 -7.48 21.81 -17.14
N SER A 1097 -8.48 21.89 -16.25
CA SER A 1097 -9.87 21.60 -16.57
C SER A 1097 -10.34 22.36 -17.84
N PRO A 1098 -11.15 21.75 -18.71
CA PRO A 1098 -11.62 22.38 -19.94
C PRO A 1098 -12.26 23.76 -19.68
N MET A 1099 -11.75 24.78 -20.35
CA MET A 1099 -12.34 26.11 -20.38
C MET A 1099 -13.29 26.17 -21.56
N ALA A 1100 -14.56 26.50 -21.33
CA ALA A 1100 -15.56 26.60 -22.38
C ALA A 1100 -16.41 27.87 -22.24
N THR A 1101 -16.86 28.44 -23.36
CA THR A 1101 -17.93 29.44 -23.38
C THR A 1101 -19.15 28.85 -24.10
N LEU A 1102 -20.29 28.82 -23.41
CA LEU A 1102 -21.58 28.43 -23.97
C LEU A 1102 -22.40 29.66 -24.40
N CYS A 1103 -23.23 29.49 -25.42
CA CYS A 1103 -24.21 30.47 -25.86
C CYS A 1103 -25.23 30.77 -24.76
N SER A 1104 -25.22 31.99 -24.21
CA SER A 1104 -26.14 32.40 -23.15
C SER A 1104 -27.32 33.24 -23.68
N GLY A 1105 -28.51 32.64 -23.71
CA GLY A 1105 -29.79 33.33 -23.84
C GLY A 1105 -30.66 32.85 -25.00
N GLN A 1106 -31.97 33.08 -24.87
CA GLN A 1106 -32.93 32.90 -25.97
C GLN A 1106 -32.60 33.86 -27.13
N ALA A 1107 -32.57 33.36 -28.36
CA ALA A 1107 -32.29 34.15 -29.56
C ALA A 1107 -33.42 35.16 -29.95
N LYS A 1108 -34.50 35.24 -29.15
CA LYS A 1108 -35.69 36.06 -29.43
C LYS A 1108 -35.66 37.48 -28.86
N SER A 1109 -34.72 37.81 -27.97
CA SER A 1109 -34.41 39.20 -27.62
C SER A 1109 -33.04 39.55 -28.20
N GLY A 1110 -32.98 40.63 -28.97
CA GLY A 1110 -31.78 41.06 -29.68
C GLY A 1110 -30.71 41.67 -28.76
N ASN A 1111 -30.28 40.94 -27.73
CA ASN A 1111 -29.17 41.25 -26.81
C ASN A 1111 -28.48 39.98 -26.26
N SER A 1112 -28.85 38.78 -26.71
CA SER A 1112 -28.19 37.51 -26.35
C SER A 1112 -26.94 37.26 -27.21
N ALA A 1113 -25.97 36.51 -26.66
CA ALA A 1113 -24.60 36.37 -27.16
C ALA A 1113 -24.45 35.83 -28.60
N CYS A 1114 -25.51 35.25 -29.14
CA CYS A 1114 -25.47 34.32 -30.27
C CYS A 1114 -26.34 34.78 -31.46
N ALA A 1115 -26.97 35.97 -31.36
CA ALA A 1115 -28.13 36.34 -32.17
C ALA A 1115 -28.08 37.72 -32.86
N ARG A 1116 -26.97 38.48 -32.77
CA ARG A 1116 -26.74 39.67 -33.62
C ARG A 1116 -25.47 39.48 -34.46
N GLY A 1117 -25.65 39.41 -35.78
CA GLY A 1117 -24.58 39.26 -36.77
C GLY A 1117 -24.87 38.12 -37.74
N VAL A 1118 -25.32 36.96 -37.25
CA VAL A 1118 -25.80 35.87 -38.11
C VAL A 1118 -27.22 36.20 -38.58
N ALA A 1119 -27.42 36.37 -39.88
CA ALA A 1119 -28.70 36.80 -40.49
C ALA A 1119 -29.89 35.85 -40.21
N SER A 1120 -29.63 34.61 -39.80
CA SER A 1120 -30.64 33.68 -39.27
C SER A 1120 -30.31 33.28 -37.83
N ALA A 1121 -30.95 33.95 -36.85
CA ALA A 1121 -30.80 33.67 -35.41
C ALA A 1121 -31.49 32.36 -34.95
N THR A 1122 -31.51 31.35 -35.81
CA THR A 1122 -32.17 30.04 -35.65
C THR A 1122 -31.22 28.92 -35.26
N ASP A 1123 -29.95 29.04 -35.64
CA ASP A 1123 -29.03 27.89 -35.69
C ASP A 1123 -28.22 27.75 -34.39
N LEU A 1124 -27.90 28.87 -33.73
CA LEU A 1124 -27.25 28.90 -32.42
C LEU A 1124 -28.27 28.92 -31.27
N LYS A 1125 -28.61 27.74 -30.76
CA LYS A 1125 -29.48 27.56 -29.58
C LYS A 1125 -28.73 27.94 -28.29
N SER A 1126 -29.46 28.42 -27.28
CA SER A 1126 -28.92 28.61 -25.93
C SER A 1126 -28.32 27.30 -25.41
N GLY A 1127 -27.10 27.34 -24.89
CA GLY A 1127 -26.30 26.16 -24.52
C GLY A 1127 -25.32 25.67 -25.59
N ALA A 1128 -25.39 26.13 -26.84
CA ALA A 1128 -24.43 25.76 -27.88
C ALA A 1128 -22.97 26.14 -27.51
N LEU A 1129 -22.01 25.28 -27.84
CA LEU A 1129 -20.61 25.43 -27.46
C LEU A 1129 -19.88 26.36 -28.44
N LEU A 1130 -19.62 27.62 -28.03
CA LEU A 1130 -18.94 28.59 -28.90
C LEU A 1130 -17.47 28.21 -29.10
N TRP A 1131 -16.78 27.87 -28.01
CA TRP A 1131 -15.43 27.29 -28.03
C TRP A 1131 -15.13 26.51 -26.74
N VAL A 1132 -14.18 25.57 -26.82
CA VAL A 1132 -13.56 24.84 -25.69
C VAL A 1132 -12.04 24.76 -25.87
N ALA A 1133 -11.27 24.77 -24.79
CA ALA A 1133 -9.86 24.34 -24.75
C ALA A 1133 -9.37 24.02 -23.32
N SER A 1134 -8.47 23.06 -23.18
CA SER A 1134 -7.73 22.81 -21.92
C SER A 1134 -6.33 23.40 -21.99
N PRO A 1135 -5.97 24.40 -21.16
CA PRO A 1135 -4.59 24.88 -21.06
C PRO A 1135 -3.65 23.79 -20.51
N LEU A 1136 -2.51 23.58 -21.16
CA LEU A 1136 -1.46 22.65 -20.74
C LEU A 1136 -0.19 23.44 -20.38
N ALA A 1137 0.17 23.49 -19.10
CA ALA A 1137 1.34 24.19 -18.57
C ALA A 1137 2.51 23.22 -18.29
N LYS A 1138 3.66 23.43 -18.93
CA LYS A 1138 4.84 22.57 -18.80
C LYS A 1138 5.82 23.09 -17.74
N VAL A 1139 5.85 22.44 -16.58
CA VAL A 1139 6.67 22.82 -15.41
C VAL A 1139 7.86 21.88 -15.25
N GLN A 1140 9.08 22.41 -15.44
CA GLN A 1140 10.32 21.69 -15.18
C GLN A 1140 10.74 21.81 -13.72
N PHE A 1141 11.04 20.70 -13.02
CA PHE A 1141 11.47 20.71 -11.61
C PHE A 1141 12.98 20.51 -11.48
N ASP A 1142 13.73 21.61 -11.56
CA ASP A 1142 15.18 21.64 -11.40
C ASP A 1142 15.66 22.88 -10.61
N GLY A 1143 16.91 22.85 -10.16
CA GLY A 1143 17.46 23.95 -9.37
C GLY A 1143 18.93 23.82 -9.01
N ILE A 1144 19.49 24.93 -8.55
CA ILE A 1144 20.82 25.01 -7.94
C ILE A 1144 20.63 25.25 -6.45
N MET A 1145 21.31 24.47 -5.64
CA MET A 1145 21.33 24.53 -4.19
C MET A 1145 22.75 24.85 -3.73
N VAL A 1146 22.89 25.84 -2.83
CA VAL A 1146 24.16 26.19 -2.18
C VAL A 1146 23.96 26.07 -0.68
N ARG A 1147 24.73 25.20 -0.03
CA ARG A 1147 24.56 24.90 1.41
C ARG A 1147 25.89 24.70 2.13
N ALA A 1148 25.87 25.03 3.41
CA ALA A 1148 26.92 24.65 4.36
C ALA A 1148 26.45 23.44 5.19
N GLY A 1149 27.40 22.63 5.66
CA GLY A 1149 27.12 21.48 6.53
C GLY A 1149 28.15 21.33 7.64
N LEU A 1150 27.72 20.77 8.76
CA LEU A 1150 28.55 20.44 9.92
C LEU A 1150 28.44 18.94 10.18
N ASN A 1151 29.56 18.22 10.04
CA ASN A 1151 29.65 16.76 10.12
C ASN A 1151 30.48 16.32 11.33
N TYR A 1152 29.96 15.34 12.06
CA TYR A 1152 30.67 14.57 13.07
C TYR A 1152 31.07 13.20 12.51
N HIS A 1153 32.34 12.86 12.62
CA HIS A 1153 32.92 11.60 12.13
C HIS A 1153 32.99 10.58 13.28
N LEU A 1154 32.31 9.46 13.11
CA LEU A 1154 32.03 8.49 14.18
C LEU A 1154 33.19 7.50 14.39
N ASN A 1155 33.80 7.03 13.31
CA ASN A 1155 34.86 6.02 13.31
C ASN A 1155 36.15 6.58 12.69
N TRP A 1156 36.90 7.38 13.44
CA TRP A 1156 38.14 8.00 12.96
C TRP A 1156 39.22 6.96 12.61
N GLY A 1157 39.39 6.69 11.31
CA GLY A 1157 40.49 5.88 10.77
C GLY A 1157 40.58 4.44 11.29
N ALA A 1158 39.44 3.82 11.61
CA ALA A 1158 39.38 2.37 11.78
C ALA A 1158 39.35 1.70 10.40
N ASP A 1159 40.43 1.01 10.02
CA ASP A 1159 40.46 0.18 8.81
C ASP A 1159 39.50 -1.00 8.98
N ILE A 1160 38.32 -0.92 8.35
CA ILE A 1160 37.29 -1.97 8.35
C ILE A 1160 37.66 -3.14 7.38
N PHE A 1161 38.96 -3.29 7.10
CA PHE A 1161 39.52 -4.20 6.09
C PHE A 1161 40.78 -4.95 6.57
N ASN A 1162 41.13 -4.86 7.86
CA ASN A 1162 42.18 -5.63 8.53
C ASN A 1162 41.58 -6.59 9.59
#